data_AF-A0A962H9A3-F1
#
_entry.id   AF-A0A962H9A3-F1
#
_cell.length_a   1.000
_cell.length_b   1.000
_cell.length_c   1.000
_cell.angle_alpha   90.00
_cell.angle_beta   90.00
_cell.angle_gamma   90.00
#
_symmetry.space_group_name_H-M   'P 1'
#
loop_
_entity.id
_entity.type
_entity.pdbx_description
1 polymer ?
#
loop_
_entity_poly.entity_id
_entity_poly.type
_entity_poly.pdbx_seq_one_letter_code
_entity_poly.pdbx_strand_id
1 'polypeptide(L)'
;MAGNLYTDNRQDLLGVVAQALRARDWTLMFTANAQRRAGQLHQSGCVDIESVTRIKRTGAIQIKASVRSQTDRYSSYRTRIELIDPGDDPQLDFSCACPVGYACKHAAAVLLEVLAPAEDLNDADAHLPLPPPSMANSAQRRALIQQLEREAGALGYTLAEVLAQPPADTSSADSDLDAQDLGNLRAWTQWLDRLELPPAQPPASYQELQFRLQCKGPHLQVQILARRPDGRGKTPAFAFLPNLLGGGADPWKQIAPADRTLLMQVLTCQRVQQYSEDRVLLGTHGEQTLEGLLERGVSLINGLALRPGAARQAAPGWAVRPDGSQQLQAQIAPPAEIVAIDRLWYVDSGSGEIGPVTGLTVVELERLRRAPPLRPAVMRRLGDRLRSLPDFPMPVAIEARPLGALTGARLKLLKPVDHLSESATEARFAALSYRYGDIWVEHDYLRTDVSHADGSVHTRGQRDWGAEDRWQKQLRLVGLVPVRERYYTPQPWWMPAQSPATPEVWLNLLEPLRKAGIEVELDAGFPLRLEPEPDEWYADLESTEGSPWFDLELGIRIGEERVSLLPILVKALASKSLALTPPPGEAADATWLAPIDDRRRVRLPLSKVRTLMAPILEWLAQLGSSKSLKLPALRADLVHAYDELALNVRAADTLKRLGSALQA
;
A
#
# COMPACT_ATOMS: atom_id res chain seq x y z
N MET A 1 49.10 -25.48 -17.97
CA MET A 1 47.92 -26.34 -17.73
C MET A 1 47.39 -26.07 -16.33
N ALA A 2 46.23 -25.43 -16.24
CA ALA A 2 45.30 -25.52 -15.11
C ALA A 2 43.94 -25.29 -15.79
N GLY A 3 43.14 -26.33 -16.00
CA GLY A 3 42.57 -27.12 -14.92
C GLY A 3 41.27 -26.49 -14.41
N ASN A 4 40.46 -26.04 -15.36
CA ASN A 4 39.00 -25.95 -15.38
C ASN A 4 38.28 -26.48 -14.12
N LEU A 5 37.56 -25.58 -13.45
CA LEU A 5 36.18 -25.74 -12.99
C LEU A 5 35.71 -24.31 -12.67
N TYR A 6 35.54 -23.49 -13.72
CA TYR A 6 34.80 -22.23 -13.61
C TYR A 6 33.40 -22.61 -13.10
N THR A 7 33.15 -22.41 -11.82
CA THR A 7 31.79 -22.22 -11.33
C THR A 7 31.27 -21.00 -12.08
N ASP A 8 30.56 -21.23 -13.20
CA ASP A 8 29.99 -20.21 -14.07
C ASP A 8 29.32 -19.15 -13.19
N ASN A 9 30.02 -18.03 -13.00
CA ASN A 9 29.48 -16.96 -12.19
C ASN A 9 28.39 -16.29 -13.01
N ARG A 10 27.34 -15.87 -12.32
CA ARG A 10 26.21 -15.14 -12.88
C ARG A 10 26.64 -13.96 -13.77
N GLN A 11 27.75 -13.28 -13.44
CA GLN A 11 28.30 -12.19 -14.25
C GLN A 11 28.92 -12.64 -15.58
N ASP A 12 29.62 -13.78 -15.60
CA ASP A 12 30.28 -14.28 -16.82
C ASP A 12 29.24 -14.68 -17.87
N LEU A 13 28.14 -15.29 -17.43
CA LEU A 13 27.02 -15.65 -18.31
C LEU A 13 26.24 -14.43 -18.80
N LEU A 14 26.06 -13.40 -17.97
CA LEU A 14 25.41 -12.14 -18.39
C LEU A 14 26.26 -11.39 -19.42
N GLY A 15 27.59 -11.45 -19.33
CA GLY A 15 28.51 -10.86 -20.31
C GLY A 15 28.37 -11.47 -21.72
N VAL A 16 28.29 -12.80 -21.82
CA VAL A 16 28.08 -13.52 -23.10
C VAL A 16 26.75 -13.13 -23.76
N VAL A 17 25.69 -12.93 -22.96
CA VAL A 17 24.37 -12.53 -23.46
C VAL A 17 24.37 -11.07 -23.92
N ALA A 18 24.98 -10.15 -23.18
CA ALA A 18 25.08 -8.73 -23.58
C ALA A 18 25.84 -8.55 -24.91
N GLN A 19 26.90 -9.34 -25.14
CA GLN A 19 27.67 -9.30 -26.37
C GLN A 19 26.85 -9.75 -27.59
N ALA A 20 26.09 -10.84 -27.47
CA ALA A 20 25.19 -11.30 -28.54
C ALA A 20 24.08 -10.28 -28.85
N LEU A 21 23.58 -9.57 -27.83
CA LEU A 21 22.52 -8.56 -27.97
C LEU A 21 22.99 -7.24 -28.62
N ARG A 22 24.27 -6.86 -28.51
CA ARG A 22 24.82 -5.65 -29.16
C ARG A 22 25.12 -5.86 -30.66
N ALA A 23 25.22 -7.10 -31.12
CA ALA A 23 25.58 -7.45 -32.50
C ALA A 23 24.39 -7.47 -33.49
N ARG A 24 23.14 -7.28 -33.02
CA ARG A 24 21.90 -7.32 -33.82
C ARG A 24 20.87 -6.29 -33.31
N ASP A 25 20.03 -5.77 -34.21
CA ASP A 25 18.90 -4.91 -33.83
C ASP A 25 17.67 -5.73 -33.41
N TRP A 26 17.69 -6.17 -32.15
CA TRP A 26 16.62 -6.98 -31.55
C TRP A 26 15.32 -6.18 -31.30
N THR A 27 15.35 -4.85 -31.41
CA THR A 27 14.17 -4.02 -31.09
C THR A 27 13.02 -4.27 -32.08
N LEU A 28 13.32 -4.62 -33.33
CA LEU A 28 12.37 -4.95 -34.39
C LEU A 28 11.45 -6.15 -34.09
N MET A 29 11.78 -6.98 -33.09
CA MET A 29 10.96 -8.12 -32.66
C MET A 29 9.78 -7.74 -31.73
N PHE A 30 9.69 -6.46 -31.34
CA PHE A 30 8.69 -5.93 -30.42
C PHE A 30 7.87 -4.81 -31.08
N THR A 31 6.63 -4.57 -30.64
CA THR A 31 5.84 -3.42 -31.14
C THR A 31 6.30 -2.09 -30.54
N ALA A 32 6.10 -0.95 -31.21
CA ALA A 32 6.55 0.36 -30.71
C ALA A 32 5.99 0.74 -29.32
N ASN A 33 4.80 0.24 -28.97
CA ASN A 33 4.20 0.41 -27.65
C ASN A 33 4.78 -0.56 -26.61
N ALA A 34 5.08 -1.81 -27.01
CA ALA A 34 5.75 -2.78 -26.15
C ALA A 34 7.20 -2.38 -25.86
N GLN A 35 7.95 -1.89 -26.85
CA GLN A 35 9.32 -1.38 -26.71
C GLN A 35 9.39 -0.17 -25.77
N ARG A 36 8.48 0.80 -25.95
CA ARG A 36 8.42 2.00 -25.10
C ARG A 36 8.10 1.65 -23.65
N ARG A 37 7.15 0.72 -23.45
CA ARG A 37 6.80 0.20 -22.13
C ARG A 37 7.85 -0.75 -21.54
N ALA A 38 8.68 -1.37 -22.39
CA ALA A 38 9.80 -2.21 -21.99
C ALA A 38 11.02 -1.41 -21.54
N GLY A 39 11.38 -0.32 -22.22
CA GLY A 39 12.40 0.62 -21.74
C GLY A 39 12.01 1.24 -20.40
N GLN A 40 10.73 1.57 -20.27
CA GLN A 40 10.11 1.96 -19.01
C GLN A 40 9.93 0.81 -18.01
N LEU A 41 10.16 -0.46 -18.34
CA LEU A 41 10.20 -1.57 -17.37
C LEU A 41 11.64 -1.98 -17.04
N HIS A 42 12.60 -1.68 -17.91
CA HIS A 42 14.03 -1.95 -17.79
C HIS A 42 14.80 -0.85 -17.04
N GLN A 43 14.76 0.39 -17.53
CA GLN A 43 15.40 1.53 -16.85
C GLN A 43 14.84 1.66 -15.42
N SER A 44 13.58 1.25 -15.34
CA SER A 44 12.72 1.03 -14.19
C SER A 44 13.22 0.07 -13.12
N GLY A 45 14.15 -0.82 -13.46
CA GLY A 45 14.57 -1.96 -12.64
C GLY A 45 13.42 -2.88 -12.19
N CYS A 46 12.28 -2.92 -12.89
CA CYS A 46 11.11 -3.76 -12.53
C CYS A 46 11.30 -5.24 -12.90
N VAL A 47 12.44 -5.53 -13.51
CA VAL A 47 12.95 -6.83 -13.85
C VAL A 47 13.91 -7.24 -12.75
N ASP A 48 13.60 -8.33 -12.07
CA ASP A 48 14.57 -8.99 -11.21
C ASP A 48 15.00 -10.29 -11.86
N ILE A 49 16.28 -10.39 -12.19
CA ILE A 49 16.85 -11.64 -12.71
C ILE A 49 17.06 -12.56 -11.50
N GLU A 50 16.18 -13.55 -11.33
CA GLU A 50 16.22 -14.50 -10.23
C GLU A 50 17.39 -15.47 -10.37
N SER A 51 17.65 -15.97 -11.59
CA SER A 51 18.75 -16.91 -11.85
C SER A 51 19.26 -16.85 -13.28
N VAL A 52 20.59 -17.02 -13.44
CA VAL A 52 21.25 -17.21 -14.73
C VAL A 52 22.05 -18.49 -14.68
N THR A 53 21.79 -19.43 -15.59
CA THR A 53 22.42 -20.76 -15.57
C THR A 53 22.73 -21.26 -16.97
N ARG A 54 23.87 -21.93 -17.14
CA ARG A 54 24.22 -22.66 -18.38
C ARG A 54 23.71 -24.10 -18.32
N ILE A 55 23.04 -24.54 -19.39
CA ILE A 55 22.44 -25.88 -19.45
C ILE A 55 23.50 -26.90 -19.89
N LYS A 56 23.86 -27.84 -19.00
CA LYS A 56 24.99 -28.78 -19.18
C LYS A 56 24.95 -29.68 -20.44
N ARG A 57 23.76 -29.95 -21.00
CA ARG A 57 23.58 -30.84 -22.16
C ARG A 57 23.62 -30.11 -23.51
N THR A 58 23.20 -28.84 -23.55
CA THR A 58 23.01 -28.06 -24.79
C THR A 58 23.90 -26.83 -24.88
N GLY A 59 24.51 -26.40 -23.79
CA GLY A 59 25.37 -25.22 -23.75
C GLY A 59 24.64 -23.87 -23.73
N ALA A 60 23.30 -23.85 -23.88
CA ALA A 60 22.48 -22.64 -23.89
C ALA A 60 22.45 -21.89 -22.55
N ILE A 61 22.24 -20.58 -22.60
CA ILE A 61 22.17 -19.70 -21.42
C ILE A 61 20.73 -19.31 -21.16
N GLN A 62 20.27 -19.52 -19.92
CA GLN A 62 18.91 -19.23 -19.50
C GLN A 62 18.88 -18.14 -18.43
N ILE A 63 17.95 -17.19 -18.59
CA ILE A 63 17.65 -16.12 -17.65
C ILE A 63 16.21 -16.30 -17.18
N LYS A 64 16.02 -16.56 -15.89
CA LYS A 64 14.71 -16.47 -15.23
C LYS A 64 14.64 -15.16 -14.48
N ALA A 65 13.54 -14.45 -14.68
CA ALA A 65 13.30 -13.17 -14.05
C ALA A 65 11.84 -13.05 -13.59
N SER A 66 11.61 -12.44 -12.44
CA SER A 66 10.27 -11.94 -12.12
C SER A 66 10.17 -10.50 -12.59
N VAL A 67 9.20 -10.26 -13.46
CA VAL A 67 8.89 -8.91 -13.93
C VAL A 67 7.57 -8.51 -13.33
N ARG A 68 7.66 -7.59 -12.38
CA ARG A 68 6.49 -7.17 -11.62
C ARG A 68 5.59 -6.31 -12.50
N SER A 69 4.27 -6.53 -12.39
CA SER A 69 3.29 -5.70 -13.09
C SER A 69 3.40 -4.25 -12.61
N GLN A 70 3.38 -3.30 -13.53
CA GLN A 70 3.24 -1.88 -13.17
C GLN A 70 1.81 -1.53 -12.71
N THR A 71 0.79 -2.36 -12.98
CA THR A 71 -0.64 -2.06 -12.75
C THR A 71 -1.32 -2.92 -11.68
N ASP A 72 -0.83 -4.12 -11.35
CA ASP A 72 -1.35 -4.97 -10.27
C ASP A 72 -0.19 -5.55 -9.44
N ARG A 73 -0.02 -5.09 -8.21
CA ARG A 73 1.24 -5.27 -7.45
C ARG A 73 1.38 -6.64 -6.77
N TYR A 74 0.32 -7.45 -6.70
CA TYR A 74 0.41 -8.87 -6.27
C TYR A 74 0.70 -9.82 -7.44
N SER A 75 0.59 -9.33 -8.68
CA SER A 75 0.88 -10.07 -9.90
C SER A 75 2.34 -9.84 -10.33
N SER A 76 3.21 -10.80 -10.06
CA SER A 76 4.54 -10.88 -10.69
C SER A 76 4.50 -11.83 -11.88
N TYR A 77 4.97 -11.38 -13.04
CA TYR A 77 4.99 -12.22 -14.24
C TYR A 77 6.36 -12.87 -14.37
N ARG A 78 6.40 -14.16 -14.06
CA ARG A 78 7.61 -14.95 -14.25
C ARG A 78 7.93 -14.99 -15.73
N THR A 79 9.11 -14.52 -16.07
CA THR A 79 9.61 -14.31 -17.42
C THR A 79 10.87 -15.13 -17.62
N ARG A 80 10.99 -15.83 -18.73
CA ARG A 80 12.14 -16.68 -19.06
C ARG A 80 12.63 -16.34 -20.46
N ILE A 81 13.95 -16.15 -20.56
CA ILE A 81 14.66 -15.86 -21.80
C ILE A 81 15.76 -16.91 -22.00
N GLU A 82 15.90 -17.42 -23.21
CA GLU A 82 16.97 -18.35 -23.59
C GLU A 82 17.75 -17.84 -24.81
N LEU A 83 19.09 -17.92 -24.70
CA LEU A 83 20.03 -17.66 -25.80
C LEU A 83 20.59 -18.99 -26.32
N ILE A 84 20.27 -19.31 -27.57
CA ILE A 84 20.65 -20.55 -28.25
C ILE A 84 21.86 -20.28 -29.16
N ASP A 85 22.81 -21.22 -29.19
CA ASP A 85 24.04 -21.18 -30.01
C ASP A 85 24.88 -19.88 -29.89
N PRO A 86 25.36 -19.52 -28.67
CA PRO A 86 26.01 -18.23 -28.41
C PRO A 86 27.37 -17.99 -29.11
N GLY A 87 27.90 -18.94 -29.87
CA GLY A 87 29.23 -18.86 -30.51
C GLY A 87 29.26 -18.71 -32.05
N ASP A 88 28.16 -18.99 -32.74
CA ASP A 88 28.08 -18.99 -34.22
C ASP A 88 26.95 -18.06 -34.72
N ASP A 89 25.67 -18.43 -34.50
CA ASP A 89 24.48 -17.67 -34.94
C ASP A 89 23.43 -17.54 -33.80
N PRO A 90 23.53 -16.51 -32.94
CA PRO A 90 22.74 -16.42 -31.71
C PRO A 90 21.25 -16.11 -31.94
N GLN A 91 20.38 -16.88 -31.29
CA GLN A 91 18.91 -16.73 -31.36
C GLN A 91 18.26 -16.52 -29.97
N LEU A 92 17.20 -15.70 -29.91
CA LEU A 92 16.46 -15.39 -28.68
C LEU A 92 15.05 -15.97 -28.68
N ASP A 93 14.66 -16.59 -27.56
CA ASP A 93 13.29 -17.07 -27.31
C ASP A 93 12.72 -16.56 -25.97
N PHE A 94 11.38 -16.37 -25.87
CA PHE A 94 10.71 -15.70 -24.76
C PHE A 94 9.48 -16.44 -24.23
N SER A 95 9.30 -16.49 -22.91
CA SER A 95 8.01 -16.85 -22.28
C SER A 95 7.73 -15.99 -21.04
N CYS A 96 6.48 -15.56 -20.84
CA CYS A 96 6.08 -14.72 -19.71
C CYS A 96 4.69 -15.11 -19.19
N ALA A 97 4.51 -15.19 -17.86
CA ALA A 97 3.23 -15.53 -17.22
C ALA A 97 2.14 -14.44 -17.31
N CYS A 98 2.35 -13.39 -18.12
CA CYS A 98 1.35 -12.35 -18.37
C CYS A 98 0.35 -12.78 -19.47
N PRO A 99 -0.83 -12.15 -19.58
CA PRO A 99 -1.83 -12.53 -20.58
C PRO A 99 -1.37 -12.41 -22.05
N VAL A 100 -0.32 -11.61 -22.31
CA VAL A 100 0.27 -11.43 -23.64
C VAL A 100 1.18 -12.62 -24.03
N GLY A 101 1.79 -13.32 -23.06
CA GLY A 101 2.50 -14.59 -23.24
C GLY A 101 3.90 -14.54 -23.89
N TYR A 102 4.05 -13.84 -25.02
CA TYR A 102 5.24 -13.89 -25.89
C TYR A 102 5.64 -12.48 -26.36
N ALA A 103 6.95 -12.21 -26.51
CA ALA A 103 7.51 -10.92 -27.00
C ALA A 103 6.84 -9.66 -26.40
N CYS A 104 6.52 -9.71 -25.11
CA CYS A 104 5.78 -8.65 -24.42
C CYS A 104 6.72 -7.59 -23.83
N LYS A 105 6.16 -6.50 -23.29
CA LYS A 105 6.96 -5.44 -22.65
C LYS A 105 7.85 -5.95 -21.49
N HIS A 106 7.46 -7.03 -20.82
CA HIS A 106 8.25 -7.64 -19.74
C HIS A 106 9.48 -8.40 -20.27
N ALA A 107 9.37 -9.08 -21.41
CA ALA A 107 10.49 -9.77 -22.05
C ALA A 107 11.50 -8.78 -22.65
N ALA A 108 11.02 -7.73 -23.34
CA ALA A 108 11.90 -6.67 -23.84
C ALA A 108 12.62 -5.89 -22.72
N ALA A 109 12.00 -5.78 -21.54
CA ALA A 109 12.65 -5.12 -20.41
C ALA A 109 13.82 -5.95 -19.86
N VAL A 110 13.66 -7.27 -19.76
CA VAL A 110 14.73 -8.14 -19.28
C VAL A 110 15.93 -8.11 -20.24
N LEU A 111 15.70 -7.98 -21.55
CA LEU A 111 16.79 -7.86 -22.53
C LEU A 111 17.56 -6.55 -22.39
N LEU A 112 16.85 -5.44 -22.20
CA LEU A 112 17.51 -4.17 -21.98
C LEU A 112 18.31 -4.18 -20.65
N GLU A 113 17.85 -4.93 -19.64
CA GLU A 113 18.53 -5.11 -18.34
C GLU A 113 19.86 -5.80 -18.47
N VAL A 114 20.00 -6.66 -19.47
CA VAL A 114 21.26 -7.28 -19.80
C VAL A 114 22.18 -6.33 -20.59
N LEU A 115 21.64 -5.29 -21.25
CA LEU A 115 22.34 -4.45 -22.23
C LEU A 115 22.96 -3.15 -21.69
N ALA A 116 22.38 -2.53 -20.65
CA ALA A 116 22.82 -1.25 -20.09
C ALA A 116 24.08 -1.40 -19.21
N PRO A 117 25.26 -0.81 -19.54
CA PRO A 117 26.50 -1.00 -18.77
C PRO A 117 26.92 0.22 -17.93
N ALA A 118 27.74 0.02 -16.88
CA ALA A 118 28.50 1.09 -16.22
C ALA A 118 29.38 1.82 -17.25
N GLU A 119 29.27 3.14 -17.37
CA GLU A 119 30.12 3.90 -18.30
C GLU A 119 31.51 4.10 -17.71
N ASP A 120 32.53 3.70 -18.47
CA ASP A 120 33.66 4.58 -18.72
C ASP A 120 33.67 4.85 -20.24
N LEU A 121 34.06 6.08 -20.60
CA LEU A 121 34.65 6.51 -21.87
C LEU A 121 33.73 7.14 -22.95
N ASN A 122 33.93 8.46 -23.10
CA ASN A 122 34.17 9.21 -24.33
C ASN A 122 33.11 9.28 -25.45
N ASP A 123 32.91 10.54 -25.87
CA ASP A 123 32.68 11.02 -27.25
C ASP A 123 31.40 10.55 -27.97
N ALA A 124 30.42 11.45 -28.13
CA ALA A 124 30.29 12.39 -29.24
C ALA A 124 29.57 11.77 -30.46
N ASP A 125 28.49 12.44 -30.89
CA ASP A 125 27.86 12.47 -32.22
C ASP A 125 27.75 11.17 -33.07
N ALA A 126 26.52 10.78 -33.44
CA ALA A 126 26.02 10.84 -34.84
C ALA A 126 24.80 9.91 -35.14
N HIS A 127 23.91 10.48 -35.95
CA HIS A 127 22.69 9.96 -36.61
C HIS A 127 22.76 8.59 -37.33
N LEU A 128 21.57 7.99 -37.59
CA LEU A 128 21.25 7.37 -38.90
C LEU A 128 19.71 7.27 -39.24
N PRO A 129 19.29 7.19 -40.54
CA PRO A 129 17.92 7.38 -41.08
C PRO A 129 17.26 6.15 -41.81
N LEU A 130 16.06 6.34 -42.42
CA LEU A 130 15.09 5.37 -43.03
C LEU A 130 15.22 5.09 -44.57
N PRO A 131 14.51 4.09 -45.19
CA PRO A 131 14.55 3.77 -46.65
C PRO A 131 13.28 4.18 -47.50
N PRO A 132 13.32 4.13 -48.88
CA PRO A 132 12.36 4.78 -49.81
C PRO A 132 11.44 3.84 -50.68
N PRO A 133 10.52 4.35 -51.56
CA PRO A 133 9.39 3.61 -52.18
C PRO A 133 9.56 3.25 -53.69
N SER A 134 8.68 2.42 -54.27
CA SER A 134 8.65 2.11 -55.72
C SER A 134 7.27 2.25 -56.41
N MET A 135 7.32 2.57 -57.72
CA MET A 135 6.21 2.87 -58.65
C MET A 135 6.23 1.93 -59.88
N ALA A 136 5.02 1.66 -60.42
CA ALA A 136 4.65 1.31 -61.81
C ALA A 136 4.61 -0.16 -62.30
N ASN A 137 3.49 -0.49 -62.96
CA ASN A 137 3.40 -1.51 -64.01
C ASN A 137 2.55 -0.97 -65.21
N SER A 138 3.23 -0.56 -66.28
CA SER A 138 2.71 0.21 -67.44
C SER A 138 2.17 -0.65 -68.59
N ALA A 139 2.17 -1.97 -68.44
CA ALA A 139 1.65 -2.91 -69.44
C ALA A 139 0.12 -3.08 -69.35
N GLN A 140 -0.42 -3.19 -68.13
CA GLN A 140 -1.87 -3.33 -67.89
C GLN A 140 -2.66 -2.11 -68.37
N ARG A 141 -2.10 -0.91 -68.23
CA ARG A 141 -2.74 0.34 -68.65
C ARG A 141 -2.93 0.42 -70.17
N ARG A 142 -1.97 -0.10 -70.95
CA ARG A 142 -2.03 -0.09 -72.42
C ARG A 142 -3.08 -1.07 -72.96
N ALA A 143 -3.22 -2.24 -72.34
CA ALA A 143 -4.24 -3.22 -72.72
C ALA A 143 -5.67 -2.70 -72.51
N LEU A 144 -5.88 -1.98 -71.40
CA LEU A 144 -7.19 -1.40 -71.06
C LEU A 144 -7.62 -0.29 -72.03
N ILE A 145 -6.69 0.58 -72.44
CA ILE A 145 -6.99 1.68 -73.38
C ILE A 145 -7.41 1.13 -74.75
N GLN A 146 -6.71 0.12 -75.27
CA GLN A 146 -7.07 -0.52 -76.56
C GLN A 146 -8.41 -1.27 -76.53
N GLN A 147 -8.84 -1.72 -75.35
CA GLN A 147 -10.17 -2.31 -75.18
C GLN A 147 -11.26 -1.23 -75.24
N LEU A 148 -11.07 -0.13 -74.50
CA LEU A 148 -12.01 0.98 -74.44
C LEU A 148 -12.19 1.70 -75.79
N GLU A 149 -11.13 1.81 -76.59
CA GLU A 149 -11.21 2.38 -77.95
C GLU A 149 -12.07 1.52 -78.90
N ARG A 150 -11.97 0.20 -78.80
CA ARG A 150 -12.79 -0.73 -79.62
C ARG A 150 -14.26 -0.68 -79.21
N GLU A 151 -14.53 -0.61 -77.91
CA GLU A 151 -15.89 -0.53 -77.38
C GLU A 151 -16.54 0.82 -77.69
N ALA A 152 -15.82 1.94 -77.59
CA ALA A 152 -16.29 3.26 -77.98
C ALA A 152 -16.59 3.34 -79.49
N GLY A 153 -15.71 2.78 -80.33
CA GLY A 153 -15.90 2.72 -81.78
C GLY A 153 -17.12 1.89 -82.20
N ALA A 154 -17.40 0.79 -81.49
CA ALA A 154 -18.61 -0.02 -81.72
C ALA A 154 -19.91 0.73 -81.39
N LEU A 155 -19.83 1.75 -80.53
CA LEU A 155 -20.94 2.61 -80.13
C LEU A 155 -21.03 3.89 -80.99
N GLY A 156 -20.19 4.04 -82.01
CA GLY A 156 -20.22 5.17 -82.95
C GLY A 156 -19.56 6.45 -82.43
N TYR A 157 -18.73 6.37 -81.38
CA TYR A 157 -18.00 7.50 -80.82
C TYR A 157 -16.49 7.26 -80.86
N THR A 158 -15.66 8.29 -81.05
CA THR A 158 -14.23 8.16 -80.76
C THR A 158 -13.96 8.39 -79.27
N LEU A 159 -12.97 7.70 -78.68
CA LEU A 159 -12.68 7.83 -77.24
C LEU A 159 -12.35 9.29 -76.84
N ALA A 160 -11.83 10.10 -77.77
CA ALA A 160 -11.61 11.53 -77.58
C ALA A 160 -12.91 12.37 -77.56
N GLU A 161 -13.95 11.96 -78.30
CA GLU A 161 -15.27 12.61 -78.31
C GLU A 161 -16.12 12.21 -77.10
N VAL A 162 -15.99 10.97 -76.61
CA VAL A 162 -16.60 10.53 -75.33
C VAL A 162 -16.02 11.30 -74.15
N LEU A 163 -14.76 11.70 -74.24
CA LEU A 163 -14.07 12.46 -73.20
C LEU A 163 -14.27 13.98 -73.33
N ALA A 164 -14.99 14.46 -74.36
CA ALA A 164 -15.16 15.88 -74.60
C ALA A 164 -16.57 16.23 -75.08
N GLN A 165 -17.51 16.46 -74.14
CA GLN A 165 -18.25 17.74 -74.05
C GLN A 165 -19.22 17.83 -72.84
N PRO A 166 -19.16 18.92 -72.03
CA PRO A 166 -20.22 19.40 -71.12
C PRO A 166 -21.10 20.47 -71.84
N PRO A 167 -22.27 20.98 -71.33
CA PRO A 167 -22.45 21.82 -70.11
C PRO A 167 -23.83 21.59 -69.39
N ALA A 168 -24.27 22.19 -68.26
CA ALA A 168 -24.17 23.56 -67.73
C ALA A 168 -24.50 23.63 -66.20
N ASP A 169 -24.16 24.78 -65.60
CA ASP A 169 -24.54 25.34 -64.29
C ASP A 169 -23.95 24.76 -62.97
N THR A 170 -22.77 25.29 -62.62
CA THR A 170 -22.27 25.77 -61.29
C THR A 170 -20.73 25.72 -61.27
N SER A 171 -19.98 26.77 -61.65
CA SER A 171 -18.50 26.67 -61.61
C SER A 171 -17.73 27.99 -61.72
N SER A 172 -16.53 27.99 -61.11
CA SER A 172 -15.27 28.61 -61.58
C SER A 172 -14.62 29.71 -60.73
N ALA A 173 -14.34 29.42 -59.46
CA ALA A 173 -13.24 30.11 -58.76
C ALA A 173 -12.23 29.14 -58.10
N ASP A 174 -12.67 27.94 -57.72
CA ASP A 174 -11.79 26.85 -57.23
C ASP A 174 -11.38 25.85 -58.33
N SER A 175 -11.76 26.08 -59.59
CA SER A 175 -11.61 25.09 -60.67
C SER A 175 -10.22 25.01 -61.31
N ASP A 176 -9.33 25.96 -61.03
CA ASP A 176 -7.95 25.95 -61.54
C ASP A 176 -6.97 25.30 -60.56
N LEU A 177 -7.44 24.90 -59.38
CA LEU A 177 -6.63 24.26 -58.35
C LEU A 177 -6.74 22.73 -58.52
N ASP A 178 -5.61 22.06 -58.68
CA ASP A 178 -5.60 20.60 -58.71
C ASP A 178 -5.90 20.01 -57.32
N ALA A 179 -5.99 18.68 -57.20
CA ALA A 179 -6.31 18.04 -55.92
C ALA A 179 -5.26 18.33 -54.83
N GLN A 180 -4.02 18.60 -55.22
CA GLN A 180 -2.91 18.93 -54.35
C GLN A 180 -2.99 20.40 -53.91
N ASP A 181 -3.39 21.31 -54.81
CA ASP A 181 -3.68 22.71 -54.52
C ASP A 181 -4.93 22.88 -53.67
N LEU A 182 -6.01 22.13 -53.91
CA LEU A 182 -7.18 22.10 -53.03
C LEU A 182 -6.88 21.46 -51.67
N GLY A 183 -5.91 20.55 -51.62
CA GLY A 183 -5.36 20.01 -50.38
C GLY A 183 -4.54 21.05 -49.62
N ASN A 184 -3.70 21.79 -50.35
CA ASN A 184 -2.84 22.86 -49.82
C ASN A 184 -3.68 24.06 -49.36
N LEU A 185 -4.68 24.47 -50.15
CA LEU A 185 -5.64 25.51 -49.80
C LEU A 185 -6.37 25.12 -48.52
N ARG A 186 -6.89 23.88 -48.41
CA ARG A 186 -7.49 23.38 -47.16
C ARG A 186 -6.52 23.35 -45.98
N ALA A 187 -5.26 22.99 -46.20
CA ALA A 187 -4.24 23.00 -45.16
C ALA A 187 -3.90 24.43 -44.69
N TRP A 188 -3.83 25.38 -45.62
CA TRP A 188 -3.63 26.81 -45.36
C TRP A 188 -4.83 27.43 -44.66
N THR A 189 -6.06 27.15 -45.10
CA THR A 189 -7.27 27.62 -44.41
C THR A 189 -7.32 27.06 -42.99
N GLN A 190 -7.09 25.76 -42.79
CA GLN A 190 -7.01 25.17 -41.44
C GLN A 190 -5.86 25.71 -40.58
N TRP A 191 -4.77 26.18 -41.19
CA TRP A 191 -3.67 26.80 -40.47
C TRP A 191 -3.96 28.26 -40.13
N LEU A 192 -4.58 29.03 -41.05
CA LEU A 192 -5.04 30.40 -40.84
C LEU A 192 -6.16 30.45 -39.79
N ASP A 193 -7.12 29.52 -39.82
CA ASP A 193 -8.14 29.35 -38.78
C ASP A 193 -7.52 29.06 -37.40
N ARG A 194 -6.35 28.40 -37.36
CA ARG A 194 -5.58 28.18 -36.13
C ARG A 194 -4.80 29.41 -35.67
N LEU A 195 -4.53 30.36 -36.56
CA LEU A 195 -3.94 31.66 -36.23
C LEU A 195 -4.98 32.67 -35.76
N GLU A 196 -6.23 32.54 -36.22
CA GLU A 196 -7.39 33.22 -35.66
C GLU A 196 -7.79 32.60 -34.31
N LEU A 197 -6.88 32.67 -33.32
CA LEU A 197 -7.23 32.36 -31.94
C LEU A 197 -8.19 33.44 -31.43
N PRO A 198 -9.46 33.14 -31.09
CA PRO A 198 -10.22 34.05 -30.26
C PRO A 198 -9.41 34.31 -28.98
N PRO A 199 -9.42 35.53 -28.42
CA PRO A 199 -8.63 35.84 -27.24
C PRO A 199 -8.92 34.77 -26.18
N ALA A 200 -7.87 34.11 -25.70
CA ALA A 200 -8.00 32.98 -24.79
C ALA A 200 -8.80 33.43 -23.57
N GLN A 201 -10.08 33.05 -23.51
CA GLN A 201 -10.88 33.32 -22.34
C GLN A 201 -10.35 32.45 -21.20
N PRO A 202 -10.07 33.02 -20.03
CA PRO A 202 -9.65 32.22 -18.88
C PRO A 202 -10.75 31.19 -18.59
N PRO A 203 -10.37 29.96 -18.16
CA PRO A 203 -11.37 28.96 -17.83
C PRO A 203 -12.29 29.47 -16.73
N ALA A 204 -13.56 29.05 -16.75
CA ALA A 204 -14.56 29.45 -15.75
C ALA A 204 -14.13 29.11 -14.30
N SER A 205 -13.21 28.16 -14.13
CA SER A 205 -12.50 27.90 -12.88
C SER A 205 -11.13 27.26 -13.16
N TYR A 206 -10.12 27.60 -12.35
CA TYR A 206 -8.82 26.93 -12.39
C TYR A 206 -8.85 25.65 -11.57
N GLN A 207 -8.02 24.68 -11.98
CA GLN A 207 -7.79 23.46 -11.22
C GLN A 207 -7.05 23.78 -9.90
N GLU A 208 -7.62 23.33 -8.78
CA GLU A 208 -7.04 23.53 -7.46
C GLU A 208 -5.90 22.53 -7.21
N LEU A 209 -4.67 23.04 -7.08
CA LEU A 209 -3.50 22.27 -6.68
C LEU A 209 -3.24 22.43 -5.18
N GLN A 210 -2.90 21.32 -4.52
CA GLN A 210 -2.43 21.30 -3.14
C GLN A 210 -1.05 20.66 -3.09
N PHE A 211 -0.10 21.35 -2.46
CA PHE A 211 1.22 20.80 -2.17
C PHE A 211 1.23 20.23 -0.76
N ARG A 212 1.87 19.07 -0.57
CA ARG A 212 2.09 18.48 0.74
C ARG A 212 3.55 18.17 0.97
N LEU A 213 4.05 18.47 2.16
CA LEU A 213 5.41 18.14 2.56
C LEU A 213 5.43 16.90 3.45
N GLN A 214 6.45 16.07 3.28
CA GLN A 214 6.76 14.96 4.16
C GLN A 214 8.27 14.87 4.39
N CYS A 215 8.66 14.54 5.61
CA CYS A 215 10.03 14.23 5.94
C CYS A 215 10.25 12.72 5.79
N LYS A 216 11.29 12.36 5.03
CA LYS A 216 11.68 10.96 4.78
C LYS A 216 13.17 10.84 4.99
N GLY A 217 13.55 10.46 6.21
CA GLY A 217 14.96 10.41 6.61
C GLY A 217 15.56 11.82 6.60
N PRO A 218 16.65 12.08 5.85
CA PRO A 218 17.30 13.38 5.82
C PRO A 218 16.66 14.39 4.86
N HIS A 219 15.63 13.98 4.12
CA HIS A 219 15.12 14.68 2.96
C HIS A 219 13.71 15.22 3.18
N LEU A 220 13.47 16.43 2.67
CA LEU A 220 12.14 17.02 2.57
C LEU A 220 11.57 16.73 1.17
N GLN A 221 10.39 16.12 1.13
CA GLN A 221 9.74 15.72 -0.11
C GLN A 221 8.42 16.47 -0.31
N VAL A 222 8.17 16.91 -1.53
CA VAL A 222 6.93 17.56 -1.97
C VAL A 222 6.09 16.57 -2.76
N GLN A 223 4.85 16.40 -2.33
CA GLN A 223 3.81 15.71 -3.07
C GLN A 223 2.83 16.74 -3.65
N ILE A 224 2.44 16.53 -4.91
CA ILE A 224 1.48 17.38 -5.61
C ILE A 224 0.15 16.65 -5.68
N LEU A 225 -0.92 17.28 -5.22
CA LEU A 225 -2.28 16.75 -5.29
C LEU A 225 -3.14 17.68 -6.14
N ALA A 226 -4.03 17.07 -6.91
CA ALA A 226 -5.06 17.78 -7.67
C ALA A 226 -6.45 17.36 -7.18
N ARG A 227 -7.39 18.32 -7.17
CA ARG A 227 -8.81 18.01 -6.94
C ARG A 227 -9.34 17.19 -8.10
N ARG A 228 -10.11 16.13 -7.80
CA ARG A 228 -10.73 15.31 -8.84
C ARG A 228 -11.83 16.08 -9.59
N PRO A 229 -12.02 15.83 -10.90
CA PRO A 229 -13.09 16.47 -11.67
C PRO A 229 -14.50 16.14 -11.18
N ASP A 230 -14.68 14.95 -10.59
CA ASP A 230 -15.96 14.47 -10.04
C ASP A 230 -16.30 15.07 -8.66
N GLY A 231 -15.41 15.93 -8.12
CA GLY A 231 -15.54 16.53 -6.80
C GLY A 231 -15.33 15.55 -5.62
N ARG A 232 -15.10 14.26 -5.86
CA ARG A 232 -14.99 13.21 -4.83
C ARG A 232 -13.56 13.09 -4.27
N GLY A 233 -13.06 14.20 -3.75
CA GLY A 233 -11.78 14.27 -3.02
C GLY A 233 -10.56 14.65 -3.88
N LYS A 234 -9.37 14.34 -3.37
CA LYS A 234 -8.07 14.70 -3.96
C LYS A 234 -7.29 13.44 -4.33
N THR A 235 -6.48 13.53 -5.38
CA THR A 235 -5.66 12.41 -5.89
C THR A 235 -4.24 12.90 -6.19
N PRO A 236 -3.22 12.02 -6.19
CA PRO A 236 -1.89 12.37 -6.70
C PRO A 236 -2.01 13.01 -8.07
N ALA A 237 -1.39 14.18 -8.24
CA ALA A 237 -1.61 15.01 -9.42
C ALA A 237 -1.21 14.27 -10.70
N PHE A 238 -0.20 13.39 -10.69
CA PHE A 238 0.23 12.67 -11.90
C PHE A 238 -0.51 11.36 -12.18
N ALA A 239 -1.41 10.92 -11.31
CA ALA A 239 -2.45 9.98 -11.70
C ALA A 239 -3.42 10.63 -12.71
N PHE A 240 -3.40 11.97 -12.82
CA PHE A 240 -4.29 12.77 -13.65
C PHE A 240 -3.56 13.65 -14.69
N LEU A 241 -2.34 14.14 -14.42
CA LEU A 241 -1.56 15.00 -15.32
C LEU A 241 -1.32 14.39 -16.73
N PRO A 242 -1.07 13.09 -16.91
CA PRO A 242 -0.97 12.49 -18.26
C PRO A 242 -2.27 12.57 -19.07
N ASN A 243 -3.45 12.57 -18.41
CA ASN A 243 -4.74 12.76 -19.08
C ASN A 243 -5.03 14.25 -19.38
N LEU A 244 -4.42 15.17 -18.61
CA LEU A 244 -4.38 16.61 -18.90
C LEU A 244 -3.40 16.96 -20.03
N LEU A 245 -2.23 16.32 -20.06
CA LEU A 245 -1.15 16.50 -21.04
C LEU A 245 -1.37 15.69 -22.34
N GLY A 246 -2.32 14.75 -22.34
CA GLY A 246 -2.65 13.91 -23.50
C GLY A 246 -3.94 14.30 -24.23
N GLY A 247 -4.76 15.20 -23.65
CA GLY A 247 -5.90 15.80 -24.34
C GLY A 247 -5.44 16.97 -25.21
N GLY A 248 -6.04 17.19 -26.38
CA GLY A 248 -5.63 18.23 -27.34
C GLY A 248 -5.72 19.69 -26.88
N ALA A 249 -5.91 19.97 -25.59
CA ALA A 249 -5.89 21.30 -25.00
C ALA A 249 -4.67 21.46 -24.08
N ASP A 250 -4.01 22.61 -24.16
CA ASP A 250 -2.84 22.94 -23.32
C ASP A 250 -3.20 22.89 -21.81
N PRO A 251 -2.69 21.91 -21.05
CA PRO A 251 -3.05 21.72 -19.64
C PRO A 251 -2.61 22.87 -18.74
N TRP A 252 -1.59 23.63 -19.16
CA TRP A 252 -1.15 24.81 -18.41
C TRP A 252 -2.27 25.83 -18.33
N LYS A 253 -3.15 25.94 -19.34
CA LYS A 253 -4.28 26.88 -19.34
C LYS A 253 -5.28 26.63 -18.21
N GLN A 254 -5.39 25.40 -17.71
CA GLN A 254 -6.29 25.03 -16.63
C GLN A 254 -5.73 25.31 -15.23
N ILE A 255 -4.46 25.68 -15.12
CA ILE A 255 -3.78 25.99 -13.86
C ILE A 255 -3.66 27.51 -13.72
N ALA A 256 -3.88 28.05 -12.52
CA ALA A 256 -3.74 29.47 -12.24
C ALA A 256 -2.29 29.93 -12.49
N PRO A 257 -2.04 31.12 -13.09
CA PRO A 257 -0.68 31.57 -13.42
C PRO A 257 0.33 31.51 -12.26
N ALA A 258 -0.08 31.88 -11.05
CA ALA A 258 0.76 31.80 -9.85
C ALA A 258 1.14 30.33 -9.48
N ASP A 259 0.21 29.39 -9.68
CA ASP A 259 0.43 27.98 -9.40
C ASP A 259 1.28 27.30 -10.49
N ARG A 260 1.34 27.84 -11.72
CA ARG A 260 2.19 27.31 -12.80
C ARG A 260 3.67 27.44 -12.48
N THR A 261 4.09 28.61 -12.01
CA THR A 261 5.50 28.88 -11.67
C THR A 261 5.97 27.97 -10.55
N LEU A 262 5.20 27.90 -9.47
CA LEU A 262 5.50 27.04 -8.33
C LEU A 262 5.46 25.55 -8.71
N LEU A 263 4.47 25.14 -9.52
CA LEU A 263 4.42 23.78 -10.05
C LEU A 263 5.67 23.46 -10.87
N MET A 264 6.09 24.34 -11.79
CA MET A 264 7.30 24.14 -12.59
C MET A 264 8.56 24.02 -11.72
N GLN A 265 8.69 24.85 -10.69
CA GLN A 265 9.79 24.76 -9.73
C GLN A 265 9.82 23.40 -9.01
N VAL A 266 8.66 22.89 -8.57
CA VAL A 266 8.56 21.56 -7.96
C VAL A 266 8.86 20.45 -8.98
N LEU A 267 8.40 20.59 -10.24
CA LEU A 267 8.61 19.57 -11.27
C LEU A 267 10.07 19.40 -11.68
N THR A 268 10.88 20.45 -11.56
CA THR A 268 12.33 20.40 -11.82
C THR A 268 13.14 19.88 -10.64
N CYS A 269 12.54 19.74 -9.44
CA CYS A 269 13.17 19.02 -8.34
C CYS A 269 13.33 17.52 -8.65
N GLN A 270 14.35 16.91 -8.05
CA GLN A 270 14.69 15.51 -8.25
C GLN A 270 13.56 14.59 -7.80
N ARG A 271 13.23 13.55 -8.58
CA ARG A 271 12.27 12.53 -8.14
C ARG A 271 12.86 11.65 -7.04
N VAL A 272 12.04 11.26 -6.06
CA VAL A 272 12.44 10.31 -5.00
C VAL A 272 12.85 8.95 -5.59
N GLN A 273 12.10 8.50 -6.59
CA GLN A 273 12.35 7.30 -7.40
C GLN A 273 11.88 7.57 -8.82
N GLN A 274 12.33 6.78 -9.79
CA GLN A 274 12.06 6.99 -11.22
C GLN A 274 10.58 7.17 -11.58
N TYR A 275 9.67 6.52 -10.85
CA TYR A 275 8.20 6.62 -11.01
C TYR A 275 7.48 7.30 -9.85
N SER A 276 8.22 7.87 -8.89
CA SER A 276 7.58 8.63 -7.82
C SER A 276 7.12 9.99 -8.33
N GLU A 277 5.91 10.37 -7.94
CA GLU A 277 5.38 11.73 -8.12
C GLU A 277 5.99 12.69 -7.11
N ASP A 278 6.52 12.16 -6.00
CA ASP A 278 7.13 12.92 -4.93
C ASP A 278 8.51 13.44 -5.36
N ARG A 279 8.78 14.69 -5.00
CA ARG A 279 9.98 15.43 -5.38
C ARG A 279 10.82 15.78 -4.16
N VAL A 280 12.12 15.51 -4.21
CA VAL A 280 13.05 15.86 -3.14
C VAL A 280 13.54 17.28 -3.34
N LEU A 281 13.45 18.10 -2.30
CA LEU A 281 14.05 19.43 -2.28
C LEU A 281 15.53 19.30 -1.95
N LEU A 282 16.41 19.71 -2.87
CA LEU A 282 17.86 19.67 -2.72
C LEU A 282 18.51 20.93 -3.31
N GLY A 283 19.60 21.36 -2.70
CA GLY A 283 20.40 22.50 -3.12
C GLY A 283 19.61 23.81 -3.18
N THR A 284 20.24 24.83 -3.76
CA THR A 284 19.67 26.19 -3.82
C THR A 284 18.31 26.24 -4.54
N HIS A 285 18.10 25.40 -5.56
CA HIS A 285 16.80 25.29 -6.23
C HIS A 285 15.71 24.74 -5.29
N GLY A 286 16.05 23.77 -4.45
CA GLY A 286 15.15 23.25 -3.42
C GLY A 286 14.78 24.28 -2.35
N GLU A 287 15.71 25.16 -1.96
CA GLU A 287 15.44 26.27 -1.02
C GLU A 287 14.45 27.27 -1.60
N GLN A 288 14.69 27.73 -2.83
CA GLN A 288 13.78 28.65 -3.52
C GLN A 288 12.38 28.04 -3.69
N THR A 289 12.32 26.74 -4.00
CA THR A 289 11.06 26.00 -4.10
C THR A 289 10.36 25.93 -2.74
N LEU A 290 11.10 25.71 -1.64
CA LEU A 290 10.53 25.71 -0.30
C LEU A 290 9.96 27.07 0.08
N GLU A 291 10.68 28.16 -0.18
CA GLU A 291 10.24 29.54 0.10
C GLU A 291 8.92 29.84 -0.65
N GLY A 292 8.84 29.51 -1.94
CA GLY A 292 7.62 29.68 -2.73
C GLY A 292 6.45 28.80 -2.23
N LEU A 293 6.72 27.59 -1.72
CA LEU A 293 5.70 26.72 -1.11
C LEU A 293 5.15 27.31 0.19
N LEU A 294 6.01 27.92 1.02
CA LEU A 294 5.60 28.54 2.28
C LEU A 294 4.76 29.80 2.06
N GLU A 295 5.12 30.64 1.09
CA GLU A 295 4.33 31.82 0.71
C GLU A 295 2.93 31.45 0.21
N ARG A 296 2.82 30.35 -0.55
CA ARG A 296 1.54 29.90 -1.13
C ARG A 296 0.61 29.23 -0.12
N GLY A 297 1.16 28.73 0.99
CA GLY A 297 0.48 27.88 1.95
C GLY A 297 0.57 26.41 1.57
N VAL A 298 1.32 25.65 2.37
CA VAL A 298 1.56 24.23 2.19
C VAL A 298 1.20 23.49 3.48
N SER A 299 0.83 22.22 3.40
CA SER A 299 0.53 21.39 4.58
C SER A 299 1.47 20.20 4.66
N LEU A 300 1.69 19.67 5.85
CA LEU A 300 2.28 18.36 6.03
C LEU A 300 1.33 17.26 5.52
N ILE A 301 1.87 16.07 5.28
CA ILE A 301 1.07 14.91 4.84
C ILE A 301 -0.02 14.50 5.85
N ASN A 302 0.17 14.81 7.14
CA ASN A 302 -0.82 14.61 8.20
C ASN A 302 -1.96 15.66 8.20
N GLY A 303 -1.92 16.63 7.27
CA GLY A 303 -2.94 17.66 7.10
C GLY A 303 -2.68 18.97 7.85
N LEU A 304 -1.62 19.04 8.65
CA LEU A 304 -1.27 20.26 9.41
C LEU A 304 -0.69 21.33 8.49
N ALA A 305 -1.23 22.55 8.53
CA ALA A 305 -0.69 23.66 7.73
C ALA A 305 0.69 24.07 8.25
N LEU A 306 1.66 24.21 7.34
CA LEU A 306 3.01 24.65 7.68
C LEU A 306 3.08 26.18 7.75
N ARG A 307 3.83 26.68 8.73
CA ARG A 307 4.06 28.10 8.96
C ARG A 307 5.56 28.36 9.17
N PRO A 308 6.08 29.49 8.67
CA PRO A 308 7.45 29.90 8.98
C PRO A 308 7.66 30.02 10.49
N GLY A 309 8.70 29.39 11.00
CA GLY A 309 9.13 29.45 12.40
C GLY A 309 10.47 30.16 12.56
N ALA A 310 10.77 30.59 13.79
CA ALA A 310 12.04 31.23 14.12
C ALA A 310 13.21 30.23 14.06
N ALA A 311 14.43 30.73 13.85
CA ALA A 311 15.61 29.87 13.82
C ALA A 311 15.77 29.05 15.12
N ARG A 312 16.02 27.75 15.00
CA ARG A 312 16.31 26.85 16.13
C ARG A 312 17.76 26.42 16.12
N GLN A 313 18.40 26.39 17.28
CA GLN A 313 19.79 25.96 17.39
C GLN A 313 19.86 24.44 17.56
N ALA A 314 20.67 23.79 16.73
CA ALA A 314 21.03 22.39 16.86
C ALA A 314 22.47 22.24 17.35
N ALA A 315 22.72 21.16 18.08
CA ALA A 315 24.05 20.79 18.56
C ALA A 315 24.22 19.26 18.54
N PRO A 316 25.45 18.75 18.48
CA PRO A 316 25.70 17.33 18.67
C PRO A 316 25.29 16.89 20.08
N GLY A 317 24.62 15.75 20.20
CA GLY A 317 24.24 15.18 21.50
C GLY A 317 24.08 13.67 21.43
N TRP A 318 24.20 13.03 22.59
CA TRP A 318 24.12 11.57 22.71
C TRP A 318 22.69 11.13 23.01
N ALA A 319 22.22 10.13 22.27
CA ALA A 319 20.97 9.43 22.54
C ALA A 319 21.26 7.99 22.95
N VAL A 320 20.69 7.55 24.07
CA VAL A 320 20.79 6.17 24.54
C VAL A 320 19.82 5.31 23.74
N ARG A 321 20.33 4.21 23.17
CA ARG A 321 19.52 3.21 22.45
C ARG A 321 19.01 2.14 23.41
N PRO A 322 17.94 1.40 23.04
CA PRO A 322 17.39 0.34 23.88
C PRO A 322 18.39 -0.75 24.26
N ASP A 323 19.44 -0.99 23.48
CA ASP A 323 20.49 -1.97 23.79
C ASP A 323 21.58 -1.43 24.72
N GLY A 324 21.46 -0.19 25.21
CA GLY A 324 22.44 0.52 26.03
C GLY A 324 23.64 1.08 25.26
N SER A 325 23.72 0.88 23.95
CA SER A 325 24.65 1.65 23.12
C SER A 325 24.18 3.10 23.02
N GLN A 326 25.11 4.02 22.80
CA GLN A 326 24.79 5.44 22.61
C GLN A 326 25.08 5.83 21.17
N GLN A 327 24.19 6.60 20.58
CA GLN A 327 24.37 7.16 19.24
C GLN A 327 24.60 8.66 19.37
N LEU A 328 25.69 9.15 18.77
CA LEU A 328 25.89 10.57 18.58
C LEU A 328 24.99 11.03 17.43
N GLN A 329 24.19 12.06 17.67
CA GLN A 329 23.23 12.60 16.70
C GLN A 329 23.06 14.12 16.87
N ALA A 330 22.44 14.79 15.91
CA ALA A 330 22.04 16.18 16.08
C ALA A 330 20.80 16.25 16.99
N GLN A 331 20.85 17.13 17.98
CA GLN A 331 19.73 17.46 18.87
C GLN A 331 19.31 18.90 18.63
N ILE A 332 18.01 19.16 18.71
CA ILE A 332 17.42 20.48 18.50
C ILE A 332 16.31 20.70 19.52
N ALA A 333 16.19 21.92 20.04
CA ALA A 333 15.17 22.31 21.00
C ALA A 333 14.39 23.53 20.49
N PRO A 334 13.04 23.50 20.51
CA PRO A 334 12.18 22.33 20.77
C PRO A 334 12.39 21.17 19.78
N PRO A 335 12.09 19.91 20.16
CA PRO A 335 12.31 18.74 19.32
C PRO A 335 11.62 18.85 17.95
N ALA A 336 12.38 18.63 16.88
CA ALA A 336 11.88 18.66 15.51
C ALA A 336 12.79 17.81 14.61
N GLU A 337 12.30 17.45 13.43
CA GLU A 337 13.08 16.72 12.42
C GLU A 337 14.02 17.66 11.69
N ILE A 338 15.30 17.33 11.57
CA ILE A 338 16.30 18.14 10.84
C ILE A 338 16.48 17.57 9.43
N VAL A 339 16.20 18.39 8.43
CA VAL A 339 16.35 18.08 7.01
C VAL A 339 17.44 18.95 6.38
N ALA A 340 18.13 18.42 5.39
CA ALA A 340 19.14 19.14 4.63
C ALA A 340 18.63 19.36 3.20
N ILE A 341 18.59 20.63 2.77
CA ILE A 341 18.24 21.02 1.40
C ILE A 341 19.48 21.63 0.75
N ASP A 342 19.72 22.92 0.98
CA ASP A 342 21.01 23.60 0.80
C ASP A 342 21.57 24.00 2.17
N ARG A 343 20.66 24.53 3.01
CA ARG A 343 20.86 24.79 4.43
C ARG A 343 20.14 23.71 5.24
N LEU A 344 20.35 23.76 6.55
CA LEU A 344 19.61 22.93 7.49
C LEU A 344 18.29 23.61 7.87
N TRP A 345 17.22 22.83 7.83
CA TRP A 345 15.88 23.23 8.24
C TRP A 345 15.34 22.26 9.27
N TYR A 346 14.49 22.74 10.17
CA TYR A 346 13.72 21.90 11.05
C TYR A 346 12.27 21.85 10.58
N VAL A 347 11.63 20.70 10.78
CA VAL A 347 10.19 20.51 10.56
C VAL A 347 9.58 19.96 11.83
N ASP A 348 8.69 20.74 12.44
CA ASP A 348 7.95 20.37 13.63
C ASP A 348 6.57 19.86 13.23
N SER A 349 6.46 18.54 13.13
CA SER A 349 5.23 17.85 12.71
C SER A 349 4.06 17.98 13.71
N GLY A 350 4.34 18.42 14.95
CA GLY A 350 3.34 18.61 16.00
C GLY A 350 2.72 20.01 15.97
N SER A 351 3.54 21.05 15.78
CA SER A 351 3.09 22.45 15.73
C SER A 351 2.82 22.97 14.32
N GLY A 352 3.37 22.32 13.29
CA GLY A 352 3.28 22.79 11.91
C GLY A 352 4.27 23.91 11.63
N GLU A 353 5.36 24.02 12.39
CA GLU A 353 6.40 25.01 12.16
C GLU A 353 7.53 24.44 11.31
N ILE A 354 8.09 25.30 10.44
CA ILE A 354 9.30 25.02 9.67
C ILE A 354 10.19 26.25 9.66
N GLY A 355 11.46 26.08 9.98
CA GLY A 355 12.39 27.19 10.12
C GLY A 355 13.85 26.77 9.97
N PRO A 356 14.77 27.74 9.87
CA PRO A 356 16.19 27.46 9.68
C PRO A 356 16.82 26.87 10.95
N VAL A 357 17.83 26.04 10.75
CA VAL A 357 18.64 25.47 11.84
C VAL A 357 20.01 26.12 11.87
N THR A 358 20.43 26.56 13.04
CA THR A 358 21.76 27.14 13.31
C THR A 358 22.58 26.22 14.22
N GLY A 359 23.89 26.46 14.33
CA GLY A 359 24.77 25.70 15.23
C GLY A 359 25.36 24.40 14.65
N LEU A 360 24.87 23.94 13.50
CA LEU A 360 25.46 22.83 12.73
C LEU A 360 25.49 23.18 11.24
N THR A 361 26.50 22.67 10.55
CA THR A 361 26.56 22.65 9.08
C THR A 361 26.00 21.34 8.51
N VAL A 362 25.67 21.34 7.21
CA VAL A 362 25.25 20.11 6.50
C VAL A 362 26.31 19.01 6.61
N VAL A 363 27.60 19.37 6.49
CA VAL A 363 28.71 18.43 6.59
C VAL A 363 28.82 17.82 7.99
N GLU A 364 28.65 18.63 9.05
CA GLU A 364 28.65 18.13 10.43
C GLU A 364 27.47 17.20 10.69
N LEU A 365 26.27 17.56 10.23
CA LEU A 365 25.10 16.68 10.33
C LEU A 365 25.35 15.32 9.68
N GLU A 366 25.95 15.30 8.48
CA GLU A 366 26.30 14.05 7.79
C GLU A 366 27.38 13.24 8.51
N ARG A 367 28.35 13.90 9.16
CA ARG A 367 29.34 13.22 10.02
C ARG A 367 28.67 12.59 11.24
N LEU A 368 27.76 13.30 11.90
CA LEU A 368 27.00 12.78 13.04
C LEU A 368 26.16 11.56 12.64
N ARG A 369 25.50 11.61 11.47
CA ARG A 369 24.71 10.49 10.93
C ARG A 369 25.54 9.24 10.67
N ARG A 370 26.83 9.39 10.35
CA ARG A 370 27.77 8.28 10.12
C ARG A 370 28.50 7.81 11.38
N ALA A 371 28.31 8.47 12.52
CA ALA A 371 28.97 8.07 13.76
C ALA A 371 28.55 6.63 14.14
N PRO A 372 29.49 5.73 14.46
CA PRO A 372 29.14 4.38 14.90
C PRO A 372 28.51 4.41 16.30
N PRO A 373 27.67 3.42 16.66
CA PRO A 373 27.15 3.31 18.01
C PRO A 373 28.27 3.04 19.02
N LEU A 374 28.29 3.84 20.09
CA LEU A 374 29.21 3.70 21.20
C LEU A 374 28.66 2.70 22.21
N ARG A 375 29.20 1.49 22.22
CA ARG A 375 28.84 0.47 23.22
C ARG A 375 29.48 0.76 24.59
N PRO A 376 28.85 0.40 25.72
CA PRO A 376 29.41 0.63 27.06
C PRO A 376 30.83 0.08 27.25
N ALA A 377 31.13 -1.10 26.67
CA ALA A 377 32.46 -1.70 26.74
C ALA A 377 33.54 -0.86 26.02
N VAL A 378 33.17 -0.17 24.94
CA VAL A 378 34.06 0.71 24.16
C VAL A 378 34.23 2.06 24.87
N MET A 379 33.18 2.57 25.52
CA MET A 379 33.27 3.83 26.29
C MET A 379 34.37 3.79 27.35
N ARG A 380 34.55 2.64 28.03
CA ARG A 380 35.64 2.45 29.00
C ARG A 380 37.04 2.62 28.40
N ARG A 381 37.21 2.37 27.10
CA ARG A 381 38.50 2.47 26.40
C ARG A 381 38.70 3.83 25.71
N LEU A 382 37.63 4.48 25.29
CA LEU A 382 37.67 5.75 24.56
C LEU A 382 37.42 6.99 25.42
N GLY A 383 37.04 6.83 26.70
CA GLY A 383 36.67 7.94 27.57
C GLY A 383 37.72 9.06 27.65
N ASP A 384 39.00 8.74 27.81
CA ASP A 384 40.08 9.73 27.87
C ASP A 384 40.27 10.45 26.53
N ARG A 385 40.17 9.70 25.41
CA ARG A 385 40.28 10.27 24.07
C ARG A 385 39.12 11.21 23.77
N LEU A 386 37.89 10.86 24.16
CA LEU A 386 36.71 11.72 24.00
C LEU A 386 36.82 12.99 24.85
N ARG A 387 37.30 12.89 26.10
CA ARG A 387 37.56 14.04 26.97
C ARG A 387 38.62 14.99 26.43
N SER A 388 39.57 14.49 25.63
CA SER A 388 40.61 15.31 25.02
C SER A 388 40.15 16.11 23.80
N LEU A 389 38.94 15.86 23.28
CA LEU A 389 38.39 16.61 22.15
C LEU A 389 37.78 17.93 22.65
N PRO A 390 38.14 19.09 22.05
CA PRO A 390 37.56 20.38 22.42
C PRO A 390 36.09 20.44 22.02
N ASP A 391 35.26 21.01 22.92
CA ASP A 391 33.82 21.26 22.72
C ASP A 391 32.98 20.05 22.25
N PHE A 392 33.46 18.83 22.52
CA PHE A 392 32.78 17.61 22.14
C PHE A 392 31.79 17.15 23.23
N PRO A 393 30.52 16.86 22.91
CA PRO A 393 29.57 16.42 23.92
C PRO A 393 30.01 15.07 24.49
N MET A 394 30.04 14.96 25.81
CA MET A 394 30.39 13.70 26.46
C MET A 394 29.20 12.72 26.43
N PRO A 395 29.45 11.41 26.19
CA PRO A 395 28.43 10.38 26.32
C PRO A 395 27.78 10.42 27.70
N VAL A 396 26.49 10.09 27.76
CA VAL A 396 25.73 10.01 29.01
C VAL A 396 26.36 8.92 29.89
N ALA A 397 26.57 9.21 31.17
CA ALA A 397 27.00 8.19 32.12
C ALA A 397 25.83 7.21 32.34
N ILE A 398 26.10 5.93 32.13
CA ILE A 398 25.10 4.87 32.28
C ILE A 398 25.45 4.00 33.49
N GLU A 399 24.54 3.91 34.45
CA GLU A 399 24.59 3.00 35.58
C GLU A 399 24.31 1.57 35.11
N ALA A 400 25.25 0.65 35.30
CA ALA A 400 25.06 -0.76 34.95
C ALA A 400 24.36 -1.51 36.08
N ARG A 401 23.23 -2.16 35.78
CA ARG A 401 22.49 -3.04 36.70
C ARG A 401 22.46 -4.48 36.18
N PRO A 402 22.56 -5.50 37.07
CA PRO A 402 22.38 -6.87 36.66
C PRO A 402 20.92 -7.13 36.27
N LEU A 403 20.69 -8.08 35.36
CA LEU A 403 19.37 -8.58 35.03
C LEU A 403 18.71 -9.19 36.28
N GLY A 404 17.47 -8.76 36.58
CA GLY A 404 16.68 -9.32 37.67
C GLY A 404 16.22 -10.76 37.38
N ALA A 405 15.60 -11.41 38.36
CA ALA A 405 15.00 -12.73 38.17
C ALA A 405 13.80 -12.69 37.20
N LEU A 406 13.54 -13.80 36.49
CA LEU A 406 12.34 -13.98 35.68
C LEU A 406 11.11 -14.10 36.59
N THR A 407 10.14 -13.20 36.45
CA THR A 407 8.94 -13.17 37.31
C THR A 407 7.62 -13.39 36.57
N GLY A 408 7.59 -13.31 35.24
CA GLY A 408 6.35 -13.45 34.48
C GLY A 408 6.52 -13.52 32.97
N ALA A 409 5.40 -13.70 32.27
CA ALA A 409 5.31 -13.68 30.82
C ALA A 409 4.09 -12.89 30.36
N ARG A 410 4.21 -12.26 29.19
CA ARG A 410 3.16 -11.51 28.53
C ARG A 410 3.04 -11.93 27.09
N LEU A 411 1.81 -12.05 26.62
CA LEU A 411 1.47 -12.31 25.24
C LEU A 411 0.76 -11.07 24.67
N LYS A 412 1.39 -10.41 23.70
CA LYS A 412 0.83 -9.25 23.01
C LYS A 412 0.15 -9.68 21.71
N LEU A 413 -1.16 -9.54 21.62
CA LEU A 413 -1.94 -9.84 20.41
C LEU A 413 -1.70 -8.76 19.37
N LEU A 414 -1.16 -9.14 18.21
CA LEU A 414 -0.70 -8.20 17.20
C LEU A 414 -1.84 -7.76 16.28
N LYS A 415 -1.75 -6.53 15.74
CA LYS A 415 -2.56 -6.07 14.61
C LYS A 415 -2.38 -6.99 13.37
N PRO A 416 -3.29 -6.96 12.38
CA PRO A 416 -3.12 -7.69 11.13
C PRO A 416 -1.75 -7.40 10.49
N VAL A 417 -1.07 -8.45 10.02
CA VAL A 417 0.25 -8.36 9.41
C VAL A 417 0.17 -8.82 7.95
N ASP A 418 0.46 -7.92 7.01
CA ASP A 418 0.22 -8.14 5.57
C ASP A 418 1.22 -9.10 4.91
N HIS A 419 2.33 -9.45 5.58
CA HIS A 419 3.50 -10.07 4.92
C HIS A 419 3.64 -11.59 5.12
N LEU A 420 2.75 -12.25 5.86
CA LEU A 420 2.90 -13.68 6.22
C LEU A 420 1.81 -14.62 5.68
N SER A 421 0.80 -14.15 4.94
CA SER A 421 -0.18 -15.03 4.26
C SER A 421 -0.80 -14.40 3.01
N GLU A 422 -1.03 -15.20 1.96
CA GLU A 422 -1.75 -14.81 0.73
C GLU A 422 -3.22 -14.42 0.98
N SER A 423 -3.80 -14.83 2.11
CA SER A 423 -5.10 -14.34 2.62
C SER A 423 -4.89 -13.26 3.69
N ALA A 424 -4.39 -12.10 3.29
CA ALA A 424 -4.23 -10.94 4.15
C ALA A 424 -5.58 -10.50 4.73
N THR A 425 -5.74 -10.50 6.07
CA THR A 425 -6.58 -9.54 6.85
C THR A 425 -6.78 -9.88 8.33
N GLU A 426 -6.47 -11.09 8.83
CA GLU A 426 -6.78 -11.44 10.22
C GLU A 426 -5.60 -11.23 11.18
N ALA A 427 -5.85 -10.61 12.34
CA ALA A 427 -4.91 -10.57 13.46
C ALA A 427 -4.83 -11.96 14.13
N ARG A 428 -3.90 -12.79 13.66
CA ARG A 428 -3.78 -14.21 14.09
C ARG A 428 -2.56 -14.49 14.96
N PHE A 429 -1.67 -13.51 15.12
CA PHE A 429 -0.37 -13.70 15.74
C PHE A 429 -0.24 -12.94 17.05
N ALA A 430 0.59 -13.46 17.94
CA ALA A 430 0.94 -12.80 19.18
C ALA A 430 2.44 -12.88 19.45
N ALA A 431 3.01 -11.81 20.00
CA ALA A 431 4.40 -11.75 20.44
C ALA A 431 4.51 -12.12 21.92
N LEU A 432 5.42 -13.03 22.25
CA LEU A 432 5.72 -13.43 23.63
C LEU A 432 6.84 -12.56 24.20
N SER A 433 6.69 -12.10 25.42
CA SER A 433 7.71 -11.37 26.19
C SER A 433 7.81 -11.91 27.61
N TYR A 434 8.97 -11.74 28.22
CA TYR A 434 9.31 -12.21 29.55
C TYR A 434 9.64 -11.05 30.47
N ARG A 435 9.16 -11.09 31.72
CA ARG A 435 9.46 -10.06 32.71
C ARG A 435 10.67 -10.45 33.53
N TYR A 436 11.76 -9.70 33.40
CA TYR A 436 12.97 -9.84 34.21
C TYR A 436 13.09 -8.62 35.14
N GLY A 437 12.73 -8.78 36.41
CA GLY A 437 12.56 -7.65 37.32
C GLY A 437 11.54 -6.64 36.78
N ASP A 438 12.02 -5.46 36.39
CA ASP A 438 11.19 -4.35 35.90
C ASP A 438 11.19 -4.20 34.37
N ILE A 439 11.96 -5.02 33.64
CA ILE A 439 12.06 -4.94 32.18
C ILE A 439 11.32 -6.07 31.49
N TRP A 440 10.75 -5.77 30.33
CA TRP A 440 10.17 -6.76 29.42
C TRP A 440 11.17 -7.08 28.30
N VAL A 441 11.41 -8.36 28.10
CA VAL A 441 12.33 -8.88 27.08
C VAL A 441 11.54 -9.73 26.11
N GLU A 442 11.52 -9.34 24.84
CA GLU A 442 10.85 -10.13 23.80
C GLU A 442 11.49 -11.51 23.66
N HIS A 443 10.66 -12.50 23.34
CA HIS A 443 11.13 -13.84 23.02
C HIS A 443 11.98 -13.81 21.75
N ASP A 444 13.12 -14.49 21.81
CA ASP A 444 14.07 -14.65 20.70
C ASP A 444 14.60 -16.09 20.77
N TYR A 445 14.96 -16.69 19.64
CA TYR A 445 15.49 -18.05 19.59
C TYR A 445 17.02 -18.13 19.62
N LEU A 446 17.71 -17.02 19.35
CA LEU A 446 19.16 -16.96 19.12
C LEU A 446 19.88 -16.12 20.18
N ARG A 447 19.24 -15.07 20.71
CA ARG A 447 19.87 -14.15 21.68
C ARG A 447 19.92 -14.75 23.07
N THR A 448 21.14 -15.03 23.57
CA THR A 448 21.35 -15.59 24.90
C THR A 448 21.48 -14.56 26.01
N ASP A 449 21.78 -13.30 25.67
CA ASP A 449 21.93 -12.20 26.61
C ASP A 449 20.84 -11.13 26.47
N VAL A 450 20.58 -10.44 27.58
CA VAL A 450 19.72 -9.27 27.65
C VAL A 450 20.60 -8.04 27.80
N SER A 451 20.30 -7.01 27.02
CA SER A 451 20.90 -5.68 27.09
C SER A 451 19.77 -4.68 26.90
N HIS A 452 19.36 -4.02 27.98
CA HIS A 452 18.25 -3.08 27.99
C HIS A 452 18.65 -1.78 28.67
N ALA A 453 18.42 -0.63 28.05
CA ALA A 453 18.64 0.66 28.69
C ALA A 453 17.35 1.48 28.78
N ASP A 454 17.17 2.07 29.96
CA ASP A 454 16.12 3.02 30.29
C ASP A 454 16.76 4.27 30.90
N GLY A 455 16.76 5.37 30.13
CA GLY A 455 17.46 6.60 30.49
C GLY A 455 18.94 6.39 30.79
N SER A 456 19.36 6.67 32.03
CA SER A 456 20.73 6.49 32.51
C SER A 456 21.01 5.12 33.12
N VAL A 457 20.08 4.16 33.05
CA VAL A 457 20.24 2.82 33.63
C VAL A 457 20.35 1.80 32.50
N HIS A 458 21.32 0.89 32.58
CA HIS A 458 21.51 -0.21 31.65
C HIS A 458 21.53 -1.55 32.36
N THR A 459 20.49 -2.35 32.12
CA THR A 459 20.31 -3.68 32.66
C THR A 459 20.92 -4.72 31.71
N ARG A 460 21.81 -5.57 32.23
CA ARG A 460 22.47 -6.64 31.46
C ARG A 460 22.54 -7.96 32.21
N GLY A 461 22.35 -9.07 31.51
CA GLY A 461 22.55 -10.41 32.07
C GLY A 461 22.31 -11.52 31.05
N GLN A 462 22.39 -12.77 31.51
CA GLN A 462 22.04 -13.94 30.70
C GLN A 462 20.56 -14.26 30.85
N ARG A 463 19.92 -14.68 29.76
CA ARG A 463 18.55 -15.19 29.80
C ARG A 463 18.49 -16.52 30.53
N ASP A 464 17.43 -16.72 31.31
CA ASP A 464 17.13 -18.01 31.93
C ASP A 464 16.24 -18.83 30.98
N TRP A 465 16.86 -19.47 29.99
CA TRP A 465 16.16 -20.27 28.99
C TRP A 465 15.35 -21.43 29.59
N GLY A 466 15.83 -22.02 30.70
CA GLY A 466 15.11 -23.08 31.39
C GLY A 466 13.79 -22.59 31.98
N ALA A 467 13.82 -21.40 32.60
CA ALA A 467 12.61 -20.78 33.13
C ALA A 467 11.70 -20.20 32.03
N GLU A 468 12.25 -19.66 30.94
CA GLU A 468 11.47 -19.19 29.77
C GLU A 468 10.71 -20.34 29.08
N ASP A 469 11.34 -21.52 28.93
CA ASP A 469 10.73 -22.70 28.32
C ASP A 469 9.48 -23.19 29.07
N ARG A 470 9.42 -22.97 30.40
CA ARG A 470 8.21 -23.27 31.19
C ARG A 470 6.99 -22.51 30.67
N TRP A 471 7.14 -21.23 30.32
CA TRP A 471 6.04 -20.42 29.79
C TRP A 471 5.65 -20.85 28.37
N GLN A 472 6.62 -21.20 27.54
CA GLN A 472 6.34 -21.73 26.19
C GLN A 472 5.56 -23.05 26.27
N LYS A 473 5.89 -23.92 27.23
CA LYS A 473 5.11 -25.14 27.51
C LYS A 473 3.67 -24.82 27.94
N GLN A 474 3.46 -23.79 28.78
CA GLN A 474 2.10 -23.35 29.14
C GLN A 474 1.31 -22.86 27.93
N LEU A 475 1.92 -22.08 27.03
CA LEU A 475 1.27 -21.65 25.79
C LEU A 475 0.81 -22.84 24.94
N ARG A 476 1.63 -23.89 24.84
CA ARG A 476 1.24 -25.13 24.14
C ARG A 476 0.07 -25.85 24.80
N LEU A 477 0.04 -25.91 26.14
CA LEU A 477 -1.08 -26.51 26.88
C LEU A 477 -2.40 -25.75 26.69
N VAL A 478 -2.34 -24.43 26.50
CA VAL A 478 -3.49 -23.57 26.18
C VAL A 478 -3.91 -23.68 24.71
N GLY A 479 -3.18 -24.45 23.89
CA GLY A 479 -3.51 -24.68 22.48
C GLY A 479 -2.90 -23.66 21.52
N LEU A 480 -1.76 -23.06 21.88
CA LEU A 480 -0.99 -22.18 21.01
C LEU A 480 0.23 -22.92 20.43
N VAL A 481 0.64 -22.53 19.22
CA VAL A 481 1.83 -23.06 18.54
C VAL A 481 2.70 -21.92 18.01
N PRO A 482 4.03 -22.09 17.96
CA PRO A 482 4.92 -21.14 17.31
C PRO A 482 4.63 -21.02 15.81
N VAL A 483 4.56 -19.80 15.30
CA VAL A 483 4.27 -19.52 13.87
C VAL A 483 5.35 -20.11 12.96
N ARG A 484 6.61 -20.10 13.40
CA ARG A 484 7.73 -20.70 12.65
C ARG A 484 7.55 -22.19 12.33
N GLU A 485 6.80 -22.94 13.15
CA GLU A 485 6.53 -24.37 12.94
C GLU A 485 5.55 -24.60 11.79
N ARG A 486 4.80 -23.56 11.38
CA ARG A 486 3.84 -23.63 10.28
C ARG A 486 4.30 -22.89 9.02
N TYR A 487 5.00 -21.78 9.17
CA TYR A 487 5.28 -20.84 8.07
C TYR A 487 6.77 -20.64 7.77
N TYR A 488 7.69 -21.43 8.36
CA TYR A 488 9.15 -21.33 8.14
C TYR A 488 9.68 -19.88 8.23
N THR A 489 9.16 -19.11 9.18
CA THR A 489 9.50 -17.70 9.39
C THR A 489 10.46 -17.55 10.58
N PRO A 490 11.41 -16.60 10.55
CA PRO A 490 12.26 -16.31 11.70
C PRO A 490 11.51 -15.62 12.85
N GLN A 491 10.26 -15.21 12.64
CA GLN A 491 9.49 -14.47 13.64
C GLN A 491 9.18 -15.35 14.87
N PRO A 492 9.50 -14.89 16.10
CA PRO A 492 9.25 -15.61 17.36
C PRO A 492 7.80 -15.47 17.85
N TRP A 493 6.85 -15.49 16.92
CA TRP A 493 5.43 -15.30 17.21
C TRP A 493 4.70 -16.62 17.46
N TRP A 494 3.52 -16.48 18.08
CA TRP A 494 2.61 -17.57 18.44
C TRP A 494 1.25 -17.39 17.78
N MET A 495 0.53 -18.49 17.57
CA MET A 495 -0.83 -18.48 17.04
C MET A 495 -1.68 -19.61 17.63
N PRO A 496 -3.03 -19.51 17.58
CA PRO A 496 -3.90 -20.62 17.91
C PRO A 496 -3.62 -21.84 17.04
N ALA A 497 -3.57 -23.02 17.66
CA ALA A 497 -3.45 -24.29 16.95
C ALA A 497 -4.71 -24.59 16.12
N GLN A 498 -5.87 -24.11 16.58
CA GLN A 498 -7.15 -24.23 15.88
C GLN A 498 -7.08 -23.57 14.49
N SER A 499 -7.69 -24.24 13.50
CA SER A 499 -7.83 -23.72 12.14
C SER A 499 -9.31 -23.53 11.81
N PRO A 500 -9.74 -22.36 11.31
CA PRO A 500 -8.94 -21.14 11.11
C PRO A 500 -8.60 -20.43 12.44
N ALA A 501 -7.42 -19.82 12.51
CA ALA A 501 -6.96 -19.06 13.69
C ALA A 501 -7.52 -17.62 13.68
N THR A 502 -8.83 -17.45 13.84
CA THR A 502 -9.47 -16.12 13.74
C THR A 502 -9.21 -15.24 14.97
N PRO A 503 -9.43 -13.92 14.89
CA PRO A 503 -9.31 -13.02 16.04
C PRO A 503 -10.23 -13.40 17.21
N GLU A 504 -11.41 -13.97 16.95
CA GLU A 504 -12.33 -14.44 18.00
C GLU A 504 -11.75 -15.61 18.81
N VAL A 505 -10.92 -16.46 18.19
CA VAL A 505 -10.25 -17.56 18.90
C VAL A 505 -9.36 -17.00 20.00
N TRP A 506 -8.67 -15.89 19.76
CA TRP A 506 -7.86 -15.22 20.79
C TRP A 506 -8.70 -14.74 21.98
N LEU A 507 -9.89 -14.17 21.73
CA LEU A 507 -10.78 -13.72 22.80
C LEU A 507 -11.24 -14.87 23.70
N ASN A 508 -11.45 -16.07 23.14
CA ASN A 508 -11.77 -17.27 23.91
C ASN A 508 -10.58 -17.80 24.74
N LEU A 509 -9.34 -17.49 24.33
CA LEU A 509 -8.13 -17.91 25.02
C LEU A 509 -7.69 -16.94 26.13
N LEU A 510 -8.30 -15.76 26.26
CA LEU A 510 -7.92 -14.77 27.28
C LEU A 510 -8.00 -15.34 28.70
N GLU A 511 -9.10 -16.01 29.06
CA GLU A 511 -9.26 -16.57 30.39
C GLU A 511 -8.35 -17.79 30.66
N PRO A 512 -8.20 -18.76 29.73
CA PRO A 512 -7.17 -19.80 29.83
C PRO A 512 -5.75 -19.25 30.02
N LEU A 513 -5.36 -18.20 29.26
CA LEU A 513 -4.05 -17.57 29.39
C LEU A 513 -3.87 -16.89 30.75
N ARG A 514 -4.90 -16.18 31.23
CA ARG A 514 -4.91 -15.56 32.56
C ARG A 514 -4.76 -16.60 33.67
N LYS A 515 -5.49 -17.72 33.59
CA LYS A 515 -5.37 -18.85 34.53
C LYS A 515 -4.00 -19.52 34.49
N ALA A 516 -3.34 -19.52 33.34
CA ALA A 516 -1.96 -19.99 33.20
C ALA A 516 -0.91 -18.99 33.74
N GLY A 517 -1.33 -17.81 34.24
CA GLY A 517 -0.44 -16.78 34.77
C GLY A 517 0.24 -15.92 33.70
N ILE A 518 -0.27 -15.95 32.46
CA ILE A 518 0.27 -15.17 31.33
C ILE A 518 -0.55 -13.89 31.18
N GLU A 519 0.12 -12.74 31.24
CA GLU A 519 -0.51 -11.45 30.98
C GLU A 519 -0.86 -11.35 29.49
N VAL A 520 -2.03 -10.81 29.14
CA VAL A 520 -2.42 -10.60 27.74
C VAL A 520 -2.61 -9.12 27.47
N GLU A 521 -1.91 -8.61 26.47
CA GLU A 521 -2.01 -7.23 26.00
C GLU A 521 -2.60 -7.24 24.57
N LEU A 522 -3.62 -6.42 24.30
CA LEU A 522 -4.13 -6.23 22.95
C LEU A 522 -3.43 -5.03 22.32
N ASP A 523 -2.81 -5.22 21.15
CA ASP A 523 -2.29 -4.10 20.37
C ASP A 523 -3.43 -3.14 19.97
N ALA A 524 -3.14 -1.83 19.90
CA ALA A 524 -4.14 -0.83 19.54
C ALA A 524 -4.78 -1.07 18.16
N GLY A 525 -4.04 -1.69 17.25
CA GLY A 525 -4.51 -2.10 15.93
C GLY A 525 -5.17 -3.49 15.87
N PHE A 526 -5.34 -4.18 17.00
CA PHE A 526 -6.06 -5.45 17.04
C PHE A 526 -7.54 -5.22 16.62
N PRO A 527 -8.11 -6.07 15.74
CA PRO A 527 -9.37 -5.78 15.07
C PRO A 527 -10.56 -5.82 16.04
N LEU A 528 -10.51 -6.70 17.04
CA LEU A 528 -11.63 -6.93 17.96
C LEU A 528 -11.40 -6.32 19.33
N ARG A 529 -12.50 -6.10 20.05
CA ARG A 529 -12.51 -5.75 21.47
C ARG A 529 -13.52 -6.63 22.20
N LEU A 530 -13.15 -7.06 23.40
CA LEU A 530 -14.06 -7.76 24.29
C LEU A 530 -14.68 -6.73 25.24
N GLU A 531 -15.99 -6.57 25.16
CA GLU A 531 -16.78 -5.77 26.08
C GLU A 531 -16.94 -6.50 27.42
N PRO A 532 -17.11 -5.76 28.53
CA PRO A 532 -17.41 -6.36 29.82
C PRO A 532 -18.73 -7.15 29.77
N GLU A 533 -18.94 -8.00 30.77
CA GLU A 533 -20.22 -8.67 30.92
C GLU A 533 -21.37 -7.65 31.06
N PRO A 534 -22.55 -7.93 30.48
CA PRO A 534 -23.65 -6.99 30.52
C PRO A 534 -24.15 -6.77 31.95
N ASP A 535 -24.34 -5.51 32.32
CA ASP A 535 -24.86 -5.10 33.63
C ASP A 535 -26.32 -5.56 33.83
N GLU A 536 -27.07 -5.65 32.73
CA GLU A 536 -28.50 -5.90 32.74
C GLU A 536 -28.96 -6.55 31.44
N TRP A 537 -30.00 -7.37 31.55
CA TRP A 537 -30.76 -7.91 30.42
C TRP A 537 -32.18 -7.36 30.50
N TYR A 538 -32.76 -6.96 29.37
CA TYR A 538 -34.09 -6.35 29.34
C TYR A 538 -35.00 -6.95 28.29
N ALA A 539 -36.30 -6.81 28.53
CA ALA A 539 -37.37 -7.07 27.57
C ALA A 539 -38.35 -5.89 27.56
N ASP A 540 -38.46 -5.19 26.44
CA ASP A 540 -39.41 -4.08 26.27
C ASP A 540 -40.57 -4.56 25.37
N LEU A 541 -41.80 -4.46 25.90
CA LEU A 541 -43.03 -4.87 25.24
C LEU A 541 -43.93 -3.64 25.05
N GLU A 542 -43.88 -3.06 23.86
CA GLU A 542 -44.61 -1.84 23.51
C GLU A 542 -45.87 -2.17 22.70
N SER A 543 -46.99 -1.54 23.04
CA SER A 543 -48.26 -1.74 22.35
C SER A 543 -48.92 -0.40 22.08
N THR A 544 -49.44 -0.22 20.87
CA THR A 544 -50.27 0.92 20.51
C THR A 544 -51.73 0.63 20.85
N GLU A 545 -52.41 1.58 21.46
CA GLU A 545 -53.81 1.46 21.87
C GLU A 545 -54.71 1.10 20.65
N GLY A 546 -55.50 0.03 20.78
CA GLY A 546 -56.37 -0.50 19.70
C GLY A 546 -55.68 -1.38 18.65
N SER A 547 -54.35 -1.58 18.72
CA SER A 547 -53.62 -2.50 17.84
C SER A 547 -53.80 -3.96 18.28
N PRO A 548 -54.08 -4.91 17.37
CA PRO A 548 -54.05 -6.35 17.67
C PRO A 548 -52.62 -6.93 17.79
N TRP A 549 -51.60 -6.08 17.72
CA TRP A 549 -50.18 -6.44 17.73
C TRP A 549 -49.39 -5.60 18.75
N PHE A 550 -48.31 -6.16 19.26
CA PHE A 550 -47.31 -5.46 20.05
C PHE A 550 -45.90 -5.75 19.54
N ASP A 551 -44.95 -4.88 19.88
CA ASP A 551 -43.54 -4.97 19.55
C ASP A 551 -42.76 -5.48 20.77
N LEU A 552 -41.97 -6.53 20.58
CA LEU A 552 -41.03 -7.07 21.57
C LEU A 552 -39.61 -6.72 21.19
N GLU A 553 -38.87 -6.06 22.09
CA GLU A 553 -37.43 -5.90 22.00
C GLU A 553 -36.75 -6.69 23.13
N LEU A 554 -35.72 -7.46 22.78
CA LEU A 554 -34.85 -8.14 23.75
C LEU A 554 -33.44 -7.59 23.61
N GLY A 555 -32.79 -7.27 24.72
CA GLY A 555 -31.47 -6.68 24.70
C GLY A 555 -30.69 -6.78 25.99
N ILE A 556 -29.49 -6.22 25.96
CA ILE A 556 -28.57 -6.11 27.09
C ILE A 556 -28.12 -4.67 27.27
N ARG A 557 -27.71 -4.33 28.49
CA ARG A 557 -27.05 -3.06 28.81
C ARG A 557 -25.58 -3.29 29.12
N ILE A 558 -24.71 -2.52 28.49
CA ILE A 558 -23.26 -2.53 28.70
C ILE A 558 -22.86 -1.08 29.03
N GLY A 559 -22.59 -0.81 30.31
CA GLY A 559 -22.46 0.54 30.83
C GLY A 559 -23.73 1.36 30.63
N GLU A 560 -23.64 2.41 29.81
CA GLU A 560 -24.78 3.28 29.46
C GLU A 560 -25.44 2.89 28.13
N GLU A 561 -24.85 1.96 27.37
CA GLU A 561 -25.34 1.58 26.05
C GLU A 561 -26.37 0.45 26.14
N ARG A 562 -27.50 0.61 25.45
CA ARG A 562 -28.51 -0.45 25.24
C ARG A 562 -28.29 -1.11 23.89
N VAL A 563 -28.06 -2.41 23.89
CA VAL A 563 -27.82 -3.23 22.70
C VAL A 563 -28.98 -4.19 22.48
N SER A 564 -29.73 -4.00 21.39
CA SER A 564 -30.76 -4.94 20.95
C SER A 564 -30.11 -6.23 20.45
N LEU A 565 -30.45 -7.36 21.08
CA LEU A 565 -29.89 -8.67 20.76
C LEU A 565 -30.61 -9.35 19.58
N LEU A 566 -31.87 -9.01 19.33
CA LEU A 566 -32.72 -9.66 18.33
C LEU A 566 -32.08 -9.72 16.93
N PRO A 567 -31.60 -8.61 16.32
CA PRO A 567 -30.90 -8.67 15.03
C PRO A 567 -29.62 -9.52 15.06
N ILE A 568 -28.88 -9.47 16.18
CA ILE A 568 -27.61 -10.18 16.35
C ILE A 568 -27.88 -11.69 16.39
N LEU A 569 -28.90 -12.12 17.14
CA LEU A 569 -29.31 -13.51 17.27
C LEU A 569 -29.80 -14.08 15.94
N VAL A 570 -30.64 -13.35 15.20
CA VAL A 570 -31.11 -13.78 13.86
C VAL A 570 -29.94 -13.97 12.90
N LYS A 571 -29.03 -12.99 12.84
CA LYS A 571 -27.84 -13.09 11.99
C LYS A 571 -26.96 -14.28 12.41
N ALA A 572 -26.83 -14.54 13.71
CA ALA A 572 -26.04 -15.63 14.24
C ALA A 572 -26.63 -17.02 13.92
N LEU A 573 -27.96 -17.16 13.98
CA LEU A 573 -28.66 -18.37 13.56
C LEU A 573 -28.52 -18.59 12.05
N ALA A 574 -28.72 -17.53 11.25
CA ALA A 574 -28.60 -17.60 9.79
C ALA A 574 -27.18 -18.00 9.34
N SER A 575 -26.15 -17.49 10.01
CA SER A 575 -24.75 -17.84 9.75
C SER A 575 -24.30 -19.16 10.39
N LYS A 576 -25.17 -19.82 11.16
CA LYS A 576 -24.87 -21.02 11.97
C LYS A 576 -23.74 -20.82 13.00
N SER A 577 -23.51 -19.58 13.41
CA SER A 577 -22.56 -19.25 14.50
C SER A 577 -23.16 -19.42 15.89
N LEU A 578 -24.49 -19.59 15.99
CA LEU A 578 -25.22 -19.93 17.21
C LEU A 578 -26.10 -21.17 16.94
N ALA A 579 -26.07 -22.13 17.86
CA ALA A 579 -26.93 -23.32 17.83
C ALA A 579 -27.97 -23.27 18.97
N LEU A 580 -29.25 -23.42 18.61
CA LEU A 580 -30.36 -23.44 19.58
C LEU A 580 -30.39 -24.71 20.42
N THR A 581 -29.86 -25.81 19.89
CA THR A 581 -29.73 -27.08 20.59
C THR A 581 -28.28 -27.26 21.06
N PRO A 582 -28.03 -27.58 22.33
CA PRO A 582 -26.69 -27.89 22.81
C PRO A 582 -26.13 -29.13 22.09
N PRO A 583 -24.92 -29.07 21.53
CA PRO A 583 -24.25 -30.25 21.01
C PRO A 583 -23.78 -31.17 22.15
N PRO A 584 -23.52 -32.47 21.86
CA PRO A 584 -22.98 -33.39 22.85
C PRO A 584 -21.65 -32.88 23.44
N GLY A 585 -21.55 -32.87 24.77
CA GLY A 585 -20.33 -32.46 25.48
C GLY A 585 -20.17 -30.95 25.70
N GLU A 586 -21.19 -30.14 25.42
CA GLU A 586 -21.16 -28.72 25.79
C GLU A 586 -21.11 -28.53 27.31
N ALA A 587 -20.20 -27.67 27.79
CA ALA A 587 -20.08 -27.34 29.21
C ALA A 587 -21.28 -26.52 29.70
N ALA A 588 -21.66 -26.68 30.98
CA ALA A 588 -22.80 -25.98 31.57
C ALA A 588 -22.63 -24.45 31.59
N ASP A 589 -21.39 -23.97 31.66
CA ASP A 589 -20.98 -22.57 31.62
C ASP A 589 -20.52 -22.12 30.22
N ALA A 590 -20.91 -22.85 29.17
CA ALA A 590 -20.55 -22.48 27.81
C ALA A 590 -21.11 -21.10 27.44
N THR A 591 -20.31 -20.34 26.71
CA THR A 591 -20.62 -18.97 26.33
C THR A 591 -20.46 -18.78 24.84
N TRP A 592 -21.17 -17.79 24.31
CA TRP A 592 -21.06 -17.33 22.95
C TRP A 592 -20.50 -15.90 22.89
N LEU A 593 -19.55 -15.66 21.99
CA LEU A 593 -19.03 -14.32 21.70
C LEU A 593 -19.96 -13.63 20.69
N ALA A 594 -20.95 -12.90 21.21
CA ALA A 594 -21.94 -12.21 20.39
C ALA A 594 -21.33 -10.97 19.70
N PRO A 595 -21.50 -10.82 18.38
CA PRO A 595 -21.00 -9.65 17.65
C PRO A 595 -21.96 -8.47 17.78
N ILE A 596 -21.62 -7.51 18.64
CA ILE A 596 -22.38 -6.25 18.77
C ILE A 596 -22.26 -5.44 17.48
N ASP A 597 -21.04 -5.37 16.94
CA ASP A 597 -20.72 -4.74 15.65
C ASP A 597 -19.46 -5.40 15.04
N ASP A 598 -18.88 -4.76 14.03
CA ASP A 598 -17.71 -5.28 13.31
C ASP A 598 -16.48 -5.50 14.22
N ARG A 599 -16.33 -4.73 15.30
CA ARG A 599 -15.18 -4.78 16.21
C ARG A 599 -15.51 -5.32 17.60
N ARG A 600 -16.70 -5.07 18.12
CA ARG A 600 -17.05 -5.41 19.50
C ARG A 600 -17.63 -6.80 19.62
N ARG A 601 -17.20 -7.52 20.65
CA ARG A 601 -17.72 -8.83 21.05
C ARG A 601 -18.11 -8.76 22.52
N VAL A 602 -19.23 -9.36 22.89
CA VAL A 602 -19.63 -9.55 24.28
C VAL A 602 -19.83 -11.03 24.56
N ARG A 603 -19.37 -11.49 25.72
CA ARG A 603 -19.49 -12.89 26.13
C ARG A 603 -20.84 -13.10 26.80
N LEU A 604 -21.70 -13.93 26.21
CA LEU A 604 -23.04 -14.22 26.72
C LEU A 604 -23.17 -15.71 27.07
N PRO A 605 -23.78 -16.07 28.22
CA PRO A 605 -24.05 -17.47 28.55
C PRO A 605 -25.00 -18.11 27.53
N LEU A 606 -24.61 -19.24 26.93
CA LEU A 606 -25.41 -19.93 25.92
C LEU A 606 -26.74 -20.42 26.49
N SER A 607 -26.74 -20.87 27.75
CA SER A 607 -27.95 -21.25 28.48
C SER A 607 -28.97 -20.10 28.52
N LYS A 608 -28.54 -18.92 28.99
CA LYS A 608 -29.40 -17.73 29.08
C LYS A 608 -29.90 -17.26 27.72
N VAL A 609 -29.03 -17.27 26.69
CA VAL A 609 -29.42 -16.93 25.31
C VAL A 609 -30.51 -17.87 24.79
N ARG A 610 -30.35 -19.19 24.96
CA ARG A 610 -31.33 -20.18 24.49
C ARG A 610 -32.65 -20.06 25.24
N THR A 611 -32.61 -19.88 26.56
CA THR A 611 -33.82 -19.68 27.38
C THR A 611 -34.58 -18.41 26.97
N LEU A 612 -33.87 -17.31 26.68
CA LEU A 612 -34.46 -16.06 26.20
C LEU A 612 -35.11 -16.20 24.81
N MET A 613 -34.56 -17.06 23.94
CA MET A 613 -35.11 -17.24 22.59
C MET A 613 -36.30 -18.22 22.54
N ALA A 614 -36.36 -19.20 23.44
CA ALA A 614 -37.34 -20.29 23.41
C ALA A 614 -38.81 -19.82 23.23
N PRO A 615 -39.31 -18.78 23.93
CA PRO A 615 -40.71 -18.36 23.84
C PRO A 615 -41.11 -17.74 22.50
N ILE A 616 -40.14 -17.36 21.66
CA ILE A 616 -40.35 -16.59 20.43
C ILE A 616 -39.81 -17.27 19.16
N LEU A 617 -39.34 -18.52 19.24
CA LEU A 617 -38.66 -19.21 18.13
C LEU A 617 -39.49 -19.23 16.84
N GLU A 618 -40.80 -19.47 16.93
CA GLU A 618 -41.67 -19.56 15.74
C GLU A 618 -41.89 -18.20 15.03
N TRP A 619 -41.64 -17.07 15.70
CA TRP A 619 -41.79 -15.74 15.13
C TRP A 619 -40.47 -15.13 14.64
N LEU A 620 -39.31 -15.69 15.03
CA LEU A 620 -38.00 -15.12 14.66
C LEU A 620 -37.80 -14.95 13.14
N ALA A 621 -38.44 -15.80 12.33
CA ALA A 621 -38.40 -15.68 10.87
C ALA A 621 -38.99 -14.35 10.34
N GLN A 622 -39.86 -13.70 11.13
CA GLN A 622 -40.54 -12.45 10.75
C GLN A 622 -39.72 -11.19 11.05
N LEU A 623 -38.65 -11.32 11.85
CA LEU A 623 -37.88 -10.19 12.38
C LEU A 623 -37.03 -9.48 11.32
N GLY A 624 -36.55 -10.20 10.30
CA GLY A 624 -35.63 -9.65 9.29
C GLY A 624 -34.42 -8.96 9.93
N SER A 625 -34.25 -7.67 9.66
CA SER A 625 -33.21 -6.80 10.26
C SER A 625 -33.76 -5.83 11.32
N SER A 626 -35.02 -5.99 11.76
CA SER A 626 -35.66 -5.12 12.75
C SER A 626 -35.12 -5.34 14.16
N LYS A 627 -35.13 -4.28 14.97
CA LYS A 627 -34.79 -4.32 16.41
C LYS A 627 -35.93 -4.85 17.29
N SER A 628 -37.16 -4.78 16.80
CA SER A 628 -38.36 -5.29 17.47
C SER A 628 -39.04 -6.38 16.67
N LEU A 629 -39.61 -7.35 17.38
CA LEU A 629 -40.41 -8.44 16.84
C LEU A 629 -41.89 -8.15 17.05
N LYS A 630 -42.68 -8.12 15.96
CA LYS A 630 -44.13 -7.97 16.06
C LYS A 630 -44.80 -9.28 16.43
N LEU A 631 -45.61 -9.25 17.48
CA LEU A 631 -46.30 -10.40 18.04
C LEU A 631 -47.81 -10.13 18.20
N PRO A 632 -48.69 -11.13 17.99
CA PRO A 632 -50.11 -10.97 18.22
C PRO A 632 -50.40 -10.69 19.70
N ALA A 633 -51.44 -9.91 20.00
CA ALA A 633 -51.85 -9.63 21.39
C ALA A 633 -52.14 -10.90 22.22
N LEU A 634 -52.52 -12.01 21.58
CA LEU A 634 -52.70 -13.31 22.23
C LEU A 634 -51.40 -13.85 22.87
N ARG A 635 -50.24 -13.31 22.50
CA ARG A 635 -48.93 -13.62 23.11
C ARG A 635 -48.57 -12.75 24.31
N ALA A 636 -49.55 -12.08 24.94
CA ALA A 636 -49.31 -11.28 26.14
C ALA A 636 -48.84 -12.13 27.35
N ASP A 637 -48.97 -13.47 27.29
CA ASP A 637 -48.33 -14.42 28.22
C ASP A 637 -46.81 -14.21 28.35
N LEU A 638 -46.17 -13.69 27.29
CA LEU A 638 -44.74 -13.41 27.28
C LEU A 638 -44.29 -12.40 28.33
N VAL A 639 -45.18 -11.50 28.78
CA VAL A 639 -44.86 -10.58 29.88
C VAL A 639 -44.41 -11.37 31.11
N HIS A 640 -45.15 -12.43 31.45
CA HIS A 640 -44.83 -13.29 32.60
C HIS A 640 -43.68 -14.25 32.30
N ALA A 641 -43.65 -14.85 31.10
CA ALA A 641 -42.58 -15.76 30.71
C ALA A 641 -41.19 -15.10 30.78
N TYR A 642 -41.08 -13.80 30.47
CA TYR A 642 -39.81 -13.06 30.58
C TYR A 642 -39.54 -12.54 32.00
N ASP A 643 -40.57 -12.26 32.80
CA ASP A 643 -40.42 -11.82 34.20
C ASP A 643 -39.75 -12.91 35.05
N GLU A 644 -40.04 -14.18 34.76
CA GLU A 644 -39.41 -15.35 35.39
C GLU A 644 -37.92 -15.53 35.04
N LEU A 645 -37.39 -14.83 34.02
CA LEU A 645 -36.04 -15.02 33.48
C LEU A 645 -34.98 -14.04 34.04
N ALA A 646 -35.27 -13.40 35.17
CA ALA A 646 -34.40 -12.37 35.77
C ALA A 646 -34.00 -11.28 34.74
N LEU A 647 -34.99 -10.83 33.97
CA LEU A 647 -34.90 -9.73 33.02
C LEU A 647 -35.56 -8.48 33.63
N ASN A 648 -35.08 -7.30 33.27
CA ASN A 648 -35.88 -6.09 33.50
C ASN A 648 -36.97 -6.01 32.42
N VAL A 649 -38.20 -6.36 32.79
CA VAL A 649 -39.34 -6.38 31.87
C VAL A 649 -40.10 -5.06 31.94
N ARG A 650 -40.14 -4.32 30.83
CA ARG A 650 -40.98 -3.13 30.68
C ARG A 650 -42.10 -3.45 29.71
N ALA A 651 -43.33 -3.54 30.21
CA ALA A 651 -44.49 -3.83 29.39
C ALA A 651 -45.57 -2.75 29.53
N ALA A 652 -46.27 -2.46 28.44
CA ALA A 652 -47.48 -1.64 28.45
C ALA A 652 -48.54 -2.22 29.40
N ASP A 653 -49.28 -1.37 30.12
CA ASP A 653 -50.26 -1.81 31.12
C ASP A 653 -51.44 -2.58 30.52
N THR A 654 -51.73 -2.38 29.23
CA THR A 654 -52.68 -3.20 28.46
C THR A 654 -52.19 -4.64 28.34
N LEU A 655 -50.91 -4.85 28.02
CA LEU A 655 -50.30 -6.18 27.89
C LEU A 655 -50.20 -6.89 29.23
N LYS A 656 -49.85 -6.18 30.32
CA LYS A 656 -49.81 -6.76 31.67
C LYS A 656 -51.18 -7.34 32.06
N ARG A 657 -52.25 -6.57 31.87
CA ARG A 657 -53.63 -7.01 32.17
C ARG A 657 -54.04 -8.21 31.31
N LEU A 658 -53.71 -8.18 30.02
CA LEU A 658 -54.08 -9.24 29.08
C LEU A 658 -53.29 -10.53 29.36
N GLY A 659 -52.01 -10.43 29.72
CA GLY A 659 -51.18 -11.56 30.15
C GLY A 659 -51.71 -12.24 31.41
N SER A 660 -52.09 -11.48 32.44
CA SER A 660 -52.68 -12.05 33.66
C SER A 660 -54.03 -12.72 33.40
N ALA A 661 -54.83 -12.19 32.46
CA ALA A 661 -56.11 -12.80 32.08
C ALA A 661 -55.94 -14.12 31.29
N LEU A 662 -54.82 -14.30 30.57
CA LEU A 662 -54.52 -15.53 29.83
C LEU A 662 -53.95 -16.66 30.72
N GLN A 663 -53.48 -16.34 31.93
CA GLN A 663 -53.02 -17.32 32.92
C GLN A 663 -54.12 -17.88 33.83
N ALA A 664 -55.23 -17.14 33.96
CA ALA A 664 -56.41 -17.53 34.73
C ALA A 664 -57.34 -18.43 33.92
#